data_AF-A0A8K1CK02-F1
#
_entry.id   AF-A0A8K1CK02-F1
#
_cell.length_a   1.000
_cell.length_b   1.000
_cell.length_c   1.000
_cell.angle_alpha   90.00
_cell.angle_beta   90.00
_cell.angle_gamma   90.00
#
_symmetry.space_group_name_H-M   'P 1'
#
loop_
_entity.id
_entity.type
_entity.pdbx_description
1 polymer ?
#
loop_
_entity_poly.entity_id
_entity_poly.type
_entity_poly.pdbx_seq_one_letter_code
_entity_poly.pdbx_strand_id
1 'polypeptide(L)'
;MATTTSMSGFEENMTAFYMAFAEDKLEAMCQSLSNMRLVVQNDHAEQQTDDETAVRAELLRACEMKAESVQDKVVAQLKAACASGDDIDHALTCFYLCVELGAASQAVGSFTGCLSRIFKTQSRAVFDRVCAFKTTAPVNEHGYIERNFYVEAMSELMTGATDLMNAVADVTTDPLVVQKVLSPIHETCTEVVMEIVHMYAEDARMMAWERRAMDQARRDPSSGTSESDVESDESLQMVDLFLDELSFIIRILMSYSAFVQSIAKDLDGQQPSAFAVKIQEFNGVYLVLERFYVFQSVHKATAIAEVQELEPNVYVSSIVEDVSFVLNKAFFRASQCMNYHTSLSIVIAIVDALDSQYLPSIINLPSRAFVLPQSAAQTAAKPTSLSDDESSGSQDVSFSDMLLAAVDDDLTRAAKDDAKLIMAINSSFMSGEFVESLASKIDEYSSTTFPHEAPINECLPKPISELTDAFRSIVEHEIQNMLSQNIRMRMEPLINRTFLERIDYVLTSAQYDAFGLHGSPLNKLIQLDVMQNPVLRRYEQALITSPFEALISSFVEDLTKWIEAALVRFRKTCNDLGALQLEREVTDTLQRVSEFVKETSLRAAFTRLFQIVLILNLMQPMDIVDYGESITNEFTTREIETFLRMRVDFKPDDIQRAIRKLEEAGARCQ
;
A
#
# COMPACT_ATOMS: atom_id res chain seq x y z
N MET A 1 -38.89 -18.78 46.75
CA MET A 1 -38.73 -20.21 46.40
C MET A 1 -37.77 -20.36 45.21
N ALA A 2 -36.54 -19.85 45.36
CA ALA A 2 -35.49 -19.95 44.34
C ALA A 2 -34.10 -19.83 45.00
N THR A 3 -33.91 -20.56 46.12
CA THR A 3 -32.66 -20.59 46.90
C THR A 3 -32.25 -22.01 47.30
N THR A 4 -32.96 -23.04 46.83
CA THR A 4 -32.67 -24.45 47.18
C THR A 4 -31.84 -25.20 46.12
N THR A 5 -31.33 -24.52 45.09
CA THR A 5 -30.64 -25.19 43.98
C THR A 5 -29.12 -25.24 44.10
N SER A 6 -28.47 -24.45 44.98
CA SER A 6 -27.00 -24.55 45.18
C SER A 6 -26.59 -25.54 46.28
N MET A 7 -27.45 -25.81 47.26
CA MET A 7 -27.15 -26.76 48.35
C MET A 7 -26.95 -28.21 47.86
N SER A 8 -27.70 -28.67 46.85
CA SER A 8 -27.63 -30.09 46.45
C SER A 8 -26.29 -30.43 45.78
N GLY A 9 -25.69 -29.48 45.05
CA GLY A 9 -24.46 -29.70 44.31
C GLY A 9 -23.24 -30.02 45.21
N PHE A 10 -23.05 -29.30 46.33
CA PHE A 10 -21.88 -29.55 47.19
C PHE A 10 -21.99 -30.88 47.94
N GLU A 11 -23.14 -31.16 48.53
CA GLU A 11 -23.37 -32.39 49.31
C GLU A 11 -23.33 -33.65 48.43
N GLU A 12 -23.83 -33.56 47.19
CA GLU A 12 -23.72 -34.62 46.17
C GLU A 12 -22.25 -34.90 45.83
N ASN A 13 -21.45 -33.86 45.57
CA ASN A 13 -20.02 -34.02 45.29
C ASN A 13 -19.24 -34.54 46.51
N MET A 14 -19.59 -34.12 47.72
CA MET A 14 -18.98 -34.66 48.95
C MET A 14 -19.31 -36.15 49.14
N THR A 15 -20.56 -36.54 48.88
CA THR A 15 -20.97 -37.96 48.93
C THR A 15 -20.24 -38.79 47.87
N ALA A 16 -20.16 -38.27 46.64
CA ALA A 16 -19.42 -38.88 45.55
C ALA A 16 -17.93 -39.03 45.88
N PHE A 17 -17.32 -38.04 46.55
CA PHE A 17 -15.93 -38.11 47.02
C PHE A 17 -15.73 -39.28 47.99
N TYR A 18 -16.56 -39.43 49.03
CA TYR A 18 -16.41 -40.52 50.00
C TYR A 18 -16.68 -41.90 49.38
N MET A 19 -17.61 -42.00 48.44
CA MET A 19 -17.83 -43.23 47.67
C MET A 19 -16.60 -43.59 46.83
N ALA A 20 -16.07 -42.62 46.08
CA ALA A 20 -14.88 -42.83 45.26
C ALA A 20 -13.64 -43.14 46.10
N PHE A 21 -13.50 -42.53 47.28
CA PHE A 21 -12.45 -42.83 48.26
C PHE A 21 -12.55 -44.25 48.80
N ALA A 22 -13.76 -44.74 49.09
CA ALA A 22 -13.97 -46.12 49.55
C ALA A 22 -13.69 -47.16 48.45
N GLU A 23 -13.94 -46.80 47.19
CA GLU A 23 -13.74 -47.65 46.01
C GLU A 23 -12.33 -47.51 45.38
N ASP A 24 -11.42 -46.72 45.97
CA ASP A 24 -10.08 -46.41 45.43
C ASP A 24 -10.12 -45.83 43.99
N LYS A 25 -11.18 -45.10 43.62
CA LYS A 25 -11.37 -44.49 42.30
C LYS A 25 -10.82 -43.06 42.24
N LEU A 26 -9.52 -42.92 41.98
CA LEU A 26 -8.78 -41.65 42.05
C LEU A 26 -9.33 -40.54 41.12
N GLU A 27 -9.70 -40.85 39.88
CA GLU A 27 -10.26 -39.86 38.95
C GLU A 27 -11.60 -39.30 39.45
N ALA A 28 -12.50 -40.18 39.91
CA ALA A 28 -13.80 -39.78 40.48
C ALA A 28 -13.65 -38.98 41.79
N MET A 29 -12.59 -39.26 42.57
CA MET A 29 -12.24 -38.45 43.73
C MET A 29 -11.80 -37.03 43.32
N CYS A 30 -10.91 -36.91 42.34
CA CYS A 30 -10.41 -35.62 41.87
C CYS A 30 -11.52 -34.77 41.26
N GLN A 31 -12.40 -35.38 40.45
CA GLN A 31 -13.56 -34.67 39.88
C GLN A 31 -14.47 -34.10 40.98
N SER A 32 -14.76 -34.91 42.01
CA SER A 32 -15.56 -34.48 43.16
C SER A 32 -14.91 -33.34 43.94
N LEU A 33 -13.58 -33.40 44.16
CA LEU A 33 -12.82 -32.33 44.81
C LEU A 33 -12.81 -31.04 43.99
N SER A 34 -12.55 -31.11 42.69
CA SER A 34 -12.56 -29.96 41.79
C SER A 34 -13.93 -29.27 41.76
N ASN A 35 -15.01 -30.05 41.67
CA ASN A 35 -16.37 -29.51 41.74
C ASN A 35 -16.66 -28.83 43.10
N MET A 36 -16.22 -29.41 44.21
CA MET A 36 -16.37 -28.79 45.53
C MET A 36 -15.55 -27.49 45.66
N ARG A 37 -14.33 -27.44 45.10
CA ARG A 37 -13.50 -26.22 45.05
C ARG A 37 -14.19 -25.10 44.26
N LEU A 38 -14.77 -25.42 43.10
CA LEU A 38 -15.51 -24.46 42.28
C LEU A 38 -16.72 -23.87 43.02
N VAL A 39 -17.49 -24.71 43.73
CA VAL A 39 -18.63 -24.23 44.52
C VAL A 39 -18.16 -23.26 45.61
N VAL A 40 -17.11 -23.61 46.36
CA VAL A 40 -16.56 -22.74 47.42
C VAL A 40 -15.97 -21.44 46.85
N GLN A 41 -15.30 -21.50 45.69
CA GLN A 41 -14.80 -20.30 45.00
C GLN A 41 -15.93 -19.35 44.56
N ASN A 42 -17.04 -19.89 44.05
CA ASN A 42 -18.22 -19.10 43.67
C ASN A 42 -18.89 -18.46 44.89
N ASP A 43 -19.01 -19.21 46.00
CA ASP A 43 -19.54 -18.69 47.27
C ASP A 43 -18.70 -17.49 47.77
N HIS A 44 -17.37 -17.55 47.61
CA HIS A 44 -16.46 -16.44 47.92
C HIS A 44 -16.58 -15.25 46.96
N ALA A 45 -16.76 -15.49 45.67
CA ALA A 45 -16.89 -14.43 44.66
C ALA A 45 -18.20 -13.63 44.82
N GLU A 46 -19.27 -14.29 45.25
CA GLU A 46 -20.57 -13.67 45.51
C GLU A 46 -20.65 -12.90 46.86
N GLN A 47 -19.55 -12.84 47.62
CA GLN A 47 -19.46 -12.20 48.94
C GLN A 47 -20.55 -12.68 49.93
N GLN A 48 -21.00 -13.93 49.78
CA GLN A 48 -21.95 -14.54 50.70
C GLN A 48 -21.22 -14.93 51.98
N THR A 49 -21.27 -14.08 53.01
CA THR A 49 -20.75 -14.41 54.35
C THR A 49 -21.88 -14.97 55.22
N ASP A 50 -22.25 -16.22 54.98
CA ASP A 50 -23.18 -16.99 55.82
C ASP A 50 -22.43 -18.13 56.54
N ASP A 51 -22.90 -18.53 57.72
CA ASP A 51 -22.32 -19.64 58.51
C ASP A 51 -22.23 -20.93 57.67
N GLU A 52 -23.13 -21.11 56.71
CA GLU A 52 -23.16 -22.23 55.79
C GLU A 52 -21.95 -22.30 54.84
N THR A 53 -21.45 -21.15 54.37
CA THR A 53 -20.26 -21.07 53.50
C THR A 53 -18.99 -21.45 54.25
N ALA A 54 -18.90 -21.06 55.52
CA ALA A 54 -17.79 -21.44 56.40
C ALA A 54 -17.79 -22.95 56.69
N VAL A 55 -18.97 -23.57 56.83
CA VAL A 55 -19.10 -25.02 56.99
C VAL A 55 -18.66 -25.76 55.73
N ARG A 56 -19.07 -25.31 54.53
CA ARG A 56 -18.62 -25.93 53.26
C ARG A 56 -17.11 -25.83 53.07
N ALA A 57 -16.49 -24.70 53.41
CA ALA A 57 -15.05 -24.53 53.36
C ALA A 57 -14.31 -25.50 54.31
N GLU A 58 -14.79 -25.69 55.53
CA GLU A 58 -14.18 -26.65 56.47
C GLU A 58 -14.42 -28.11 56.05
N LEU A 59 -15.58 -28.42 55.47
CA LEU A 59 -15.87 -29.75 54.91
C LEU A 59 -14.97 -30.07 53.71
N LEU A 60 -14.74 -29.10 52.81
CA LEU A 60 -13.77 -29.22 51.73
C LEU A 60 -12.37 -29.48 52.29
N ARG A 61 -11.93 -28.70 53.28
CA ARG A 61 -10.63 -28.88 53.96
C ARG A 61 -10.48 -30.27 54.57
N ALA A 62 -11.54 -30.81 55.16
CA ALA A 62 -11.54 -32.18 55.71
C ALA A 62 -11.42 -33.25 54.61
N CYS A 63 -12.07 -33.05 53.45
CA CYS A 63 -11.92 -33.93 52.29
C CYS A 63 -10.51 -33.86 51.70
N GLU A 64 -9.92 -32.67 51.62
CA GLU A 64 -8.54 -32.47 51.17
C GLU A 64 -7.52 -33.14 52.10
N MET A 65 -7.63 -32.97 53.42
CA MET A 65 -6.77 -33.69 54.36
C MET A 65 -6.93 -35.21 54.25
N LYS A 66 -8.13 -35.71 53.91
CA LYS A 66 -8.34 -37.13 53.70
C LYS A 66 -7.71 -37.61 52.38
N ALA A 67 -7.74 -36.78 51.35
CA ALA A 67 -7.08 -37.02 50.08
C ALA A 67 -5.55 -37.11 50.20
N GLU A 68 -4.94 -36.45 51.20
CA GLU A 68 -3.51 -36.58 51.49
C GLU A 68 -3.09 -38.04 51.73
N SER A 69 -3.97 -38.87 52.31
CA SER A 69 -3.68 -40.29 52.59
C SER A 69 -3.49 -41.17 51.34
N VAL A 70 -3.86 -40.68 50.15
CA VAL A 70 -3.71 -41.40 48.87
C VAL A 70 -2.60 -40.82 47.98
N GLN A 71 -1.88 -39.78 48.41
CA GLN A 71 -0.84 -39.12 47.62
C GLN A 71 0.27 -40.10 47.17
N ASP A 72 0.76 -40.95 48.08
CA ASP A 72 1.79 -41.94 47.78
C ASP A 72 1.36 -42.92 46.68
N LYS A 73 0.08 -43.30 46.65
CA LYS A 73 -0.48 -44.20 45.62
C LYS A 73 -0.46 -43.52 44.25
N VAL A 74 -0.86 -42.25 44.18
CA VAL A 74 -0.94 -41.52 42.90
C VAL A 74 0.45 -41.21 42.36
N VAL A 75 1.40 -40.85 43.23
CA VAL A 75 2.81 -40.69 42.86
C VAL A 75 3.40 -42.00 42.34
N ALA A 76 3.04 -43.16 42.92
CA ALA A 76 3.45 -44.46 42.42
C ALA A 76 2.84 -44.79 41.04
N GLN A 77 1.58 -44.45 40.82
CA GLN A 77 0.91 -44.59 39.52
C GLN A 77 1.60 -43.76 38.44
N LEU A 78 1.91 -42.48 38.73
CA LEU A 78 2.67 -41.63 37.83
C LEU A 78 4.05 -42.23 37.51
N LYS A 79 4.79 -42.72 38.51
CA LYS A 79 6.09 -43.36 38.27
C LYS A 79 5.98 -44.59 37.36
N ALA A 80 4.90 -45.37 37.50
CA ALA A 80 4.64 -46.51 36.63
C ALA A 80 4.32 -46.06 35.19
N ALA A 81 3.47 -45.04 35.02
CA ALA A 81 3.16 -44.44 33.72
C ALA A 81 4.41 -43.85 33.04
N CYS A 82 5.29 -43.19 33.80
CA CYS A 82 6.55 -42.67 33.28
C CYS A 82 7.55 -43.79 32.92
N ALA A 83 7.44 -44.96 33.52
CA ALA A 83 8.32 -46.10 33.24
C ALA A 83 7.88 -46.90 32.00
N SER A 84 6.58 -46.94 31.68
CA SER A 84 6.05 -47.64 30.49
C SER A 84 6.36 -46.94 29.17
N GLY A 85 6.65 -45.64 29.20
CA GLY A 85 7.64 -45.03 28.31
C GLY A 85 7.14 -44.13 27.17
N ASP A 86 5.95 -44.33 26.62
CA ASP A 86 5.59 -43.74 25.30
C ASP A 86 4.27 -42.94 25.26
N ASP A 87 3.48 -42.92 26.34
CA ASP A 87 2.16 -42.28 26.35
C ASP A 87 2.17 -40.96 27.15
N ILE A 88 2.28 -39.85 26.43
CA ILE A 88 2.31 -38.49 27.00
C ILE A 88 0.97 -38.17 27.66
N ASP A 89 -0.16 -38.56 27.05
CA ASP A 89 -1.51 -38.26 27.55
C ASP A 89 -1.77 -39.01 28.86
N HIS A 90 -1.32 -40.26 28.94
CA HIS A 90 -1.39 -41.03 30.18
C HIS A 90 -0.53 -40.41 31.28
N ALA A 91 0.70 -39.98 30.96
CA ALA A 91 1.58 -39.32 31.93
C ALA A 91 1.00 -37.97 32.40
N LEU A 92 0.42 -37.17 31.50
CA LEU A 92 -0.27 -35.92 31.80
C LEU A 92 -1.48 -36.16 32.71
N THR A 93 -2.29 -37.18 32.41
CA THR A 93 -3.45 -37.54 33.22
C THR A 93 -3.03 -37.95 34.64
N CYS A 94 -2.02 -38.80 34.78
CA CYS A 94 -1.49 -39.17 36.09
C CYS A 94 -0.88 -37.97 36.85
N PHE A 95 -0.25 -37.04 36.13
CA PHE A 95 0.29 -35.82 36.73
C PHE A 95 -0.82 -34.87 37.19
N TYR A 96 -1.89 -34.72 36.42
CA TYR A 96 -3.10 -33.98 36.82
C TYR A 96 -3.68 -34.53 38.12
N LEU A 97 -3.79 -35.86 38.26
CA LEU A 97 -4.21 -36.48 39.52
C LEU A 97 -3.26 -36.14 40.68
N CYS A 98 -1.95 -36.12 40.45
CA CYS A 98 -0.98 -35.68 41.46
C CYS A 98 -1.17 -34.21 41.85
N VAL A 99 -1.50 -33.33 40.91
CA VAL A 99 -1.75 -31.91 41.17
C VAL A 99 -3.03 -31.72 41.98
N GLU A 100 -4.15 -32.32 41.54
CA GLU A 100 -5.45 -32.18 42.22
C GLU A 100 -5.42 -32.67 43.68
N LEU A 101 -4.60 -33.68 43.97
CA LEU A 101 -4.44 -34.27 45.30
C LEU A 101 -3.30 -33.65 46.12
N GLY A 102 -2.65 -32.58 45.65
CA GLY A 102 -1.60 -31.86 46.39
C GLY A 102 -0.24 -32.55 46.45
N ALA A 103 0.02 -33.54 45.59
CA ALA A 103 1.27 -34.29 45.50
C ALA A 103 2.23 -33.78 44.39
N ALA A 104 1.92 -32.64 43.75
CA ALA A 104 2.68 -32.10 42.63
C ALA A 104 4.19 -31.98 42.91
N SER A 105 4.58 -31.47 44.08
CA SER A 105 5.98 -31.27 44.46
C SER A 105 6.79 -32.57 44.58
N GLN A 106 6.14 -33.68 44.92
CA GLN A 106 6.74 -35.02 45.01
C GLN A 106 6.79 -35.71 43.64
N ALA A 107 5.80 -35.44 42.81
CA ALA A 107 5.62 -36.00 41.47
C ALA A 107 6.52 -35.32 40.41
N VAL A 108 6.79 -34.02 40.56
CA VAL A 108 7.38 -33.16 39.53
C VAL A 108 8.68 -33.72 38.94
N GLY A 109 9.57 -34.29 39.76
CA GLY A 109 10.84 -34.82 39.28
C GLY A 109 10.69 -36.03 38.37
N SER A 110 9.75 -36.93 38.67
CA SER A 110 9.48 -38.11 37.84
C SER A 110 8.81 -37.73 36.53
N PHE A 111 7.83 -36.82 36.60
CA PHE A 111 7.12 -36.29 35.44
C PHE A 111 8.04 -35.51 34.49
N THR A 112 8.85 -34.59 35.03
CA THR A 112 9.83 -33.81 34.28
C THR A 112 10.82 -34.72 33.55
N GLY A 113 11.38 -35.73 34.23
CA GLY A 113 12.30 -36.68 33.61
C GLY A 113 11.65 -37.49 32.49
N CYS A 114 10.37 -37.85 32.62
CA CYS A 114 9.61 -38.54 31.59
C CYS A 114 9.41 -37.66 30.34
N LEU A 115 8.82 -36.47 30.51
CA LEU A 115 8.55 -35.55 29.40
C LEU A 115 9.84 -35.12 28.69
N SER A 116 10.88 -34.76 29.46
CA SER A 116 12.17 -34.36 28.88
C SER A 116 12.79 -35.48 28.04
N ARG A 117 12.70 -36.75 28.49
CA ARG A 117 13.21 -37.89 27.72
C ARG A 117 12.42 -38.11 26.42
N ILE A 118 11.09 -38.03 26.47
CA ILE A 118 10.23 -38.22 25.29
C ILE A 118 10.51 -37.12 24.28
N PHE A 119 10.45 -35.85 24.70
CA PHE A 119 10.69 -34.71 23.84
C PHE A 119 12.11 -34.75 23.25
N LYS A 120 13.14 -35.03 24.06
CA LYS A 120 14.52 -35.17 23.57
C LYS A 120 14.68 -36.24 22.51
N THR A 121 13.97 -37.37 22.64
CA THR A 121 14.00 -38.44 21.64
C THR A 121 13.34 -37.99 20.34
N GLN A 122 12.18 -37.32 20.43
CA GLN A 122 11.48 -36.75 19.28
C GLN A 122 12.34 -35.68 18.60
N SER A 123 12.92 -34.75 19.36
CA SER A 123 13.73 -33.67 18.81
C SER A 123 14.98 -34.16 18.10
N ARG A 124 15.66 -35.19 18.66
CA ARG A 124 16.82 -35.80 18.01
C ARG A 124 16.43 -36.59 16.76
N ALA A 125 15.26 -37.23 16.74
CA ALA A 125 14.76 -37.85 15.51
C ALA A 125 14.47 -36.82 14.40
N VAL A 126 13.93 -35.64 14.74
CA VAL A 126 13.76 -34.53 13.79
C VAL A 126 15.12 -34.07 13.25
N PHE A 127 16.09 -33.88 14.13
CA PHE A 127 17.46 -33.50 13.75
C PHE A 127 18.11 -34.51 12.79
N ASP A 128 18.02 -35.81 13.10
CA ASP A 128 18.58 -36.86 12.25
C ASP A 128 17.91 -36.88 10.86
N ARG A 129 16.61 -36.58 10.77
CA ARG A 129 15.92 -36.40 9.49
C ARG A 129 16.47 -35.22 8.70
N VAL A 130 16.72 -34.09 9.34
CA VAL A 130 17.35 -32.91 8.70
C VAL A 130 18.74 -33.27 8.15
N CYS A 131 19.56 -33.98 8.93
CA CYS A 131 20.87 -34.46 8.47
C CYS A 131 20.75 -35.39 7.25
N ALA A 132 19.77 -36.30 7.26
CA ALA A 132 19.52 -37.19 6.12
C ALA A 132 19.09 -36.39 4.88
N PHE A 133 18.10 -35.48 5.01
CA PHE A 133 17.63 -34.66 3.90
C PHE A 133 18.72 -33.78 3.31
N LYS A 134 19.56 -33.16 4.15
CA LYS A 134 20.74 -32.40 3.70
C LYS A 134 21.63 -33.20 2.75
N THR A 135 21.86 -34.49 3.03
CA THR A 135 22.72 -35.33 2.17
C THR A 135 22.07 -35.72 0.85
N THR A 136 20.75 -35.74 0.78
CA THR A 136 19.98 -36.18 -0.39
C THR A 136 19.33 -35.03 -1.16
N ALA A 137 19.44 -33.80 -0.68
CA ALA A 137 18.73 -32.65 -1.21
C ALA A 137 19.14 -32.38 -2.67
N PRO A 138 18.17 -32.19 -3.59
CA PRO A 138 18.46 -31.90 -4.98
C PRO A 138 19.13 -30.53 -5.09
N VAL A 139 20.17 -30.48 -5.91
CA VAL A 139 20.84 -29.23 -6.30
C VAL A 139 20.29 -28.81 -7.66
N ASN A 140 19.74 -27.60 -7.77
CA ASN A 140 19.29 -27.09 -9.06
C ASN A 140 20.48 -26.76 -9.98
N GLU A 141 20.20 -26.42 -11.24
CA GLU A 141 21.21 -26.10 -12.26
C GLU A 141 22.15 -24.94 -11.84
N HIS A 142 21.72 -24.10 -10.90
CA HIS A 142 22.44 -22.93 -10.40
C HIS A 142 23.16 -23.17 -9.06
N GLY A 143 23.17 -24.40 -8.56
CA GLY A 143 23.83 -24.74 -7.30
C GLY A 143 23.00 -24.47 -6.04
N TYR A 144 21.70 -24.19 -6.17
CA TYR A 144 20.77 -24.05 -5.03
C TYR A 144 20.40 -25.40 -4.46
N ILE A 145 20.46 -25.50 -3.14
CA ILE A 145 19.87 -26.61 -2.41
C ILE A 145 18.50 -26.15 -1.93
N GLU A 146 17.46 -26.93 -2.19
CA GLU A 146 16.13 -26.69 -1.62
C GLU A 146 16.21 -26.85 -0.09
N ARG A 147 16.07 -25.75 0.65
CA ARG A 147 16.34 -25.67 2.10
C ARG A 147 15.08 -25.62 2.97
N ASN A 148 13.90 -25.82 2.37
CA ASN A 148 12.60 -25.82 3.05
C ASN A 148 12.53 -26.81 4.23
N PHE A 149 13.24 -27.94 4.14
CA PHE A 149 13.27 -28.94 5.20
C PHE A 149 13.85 -28.41 6.52
N TYR A 150 14.71 -27.38 6.50
CA TYR A 150 15.19 -26.72 7.72
C TYR A 150 14.06 -25.97 8.42
N VAL A 151 13.29 -25.22 7.63
CA VAL A 151 12.17 -24.42 8.08
C VAL A 151 11.05 -25.30 8.65
N GLU A 152 10.70 -26.37 7.95
CA GLU A 152 9.70 -27.35 8.40
C GLU A 152 10.11 -28.02 9.71
N ALA A 153 11.37 -28.46 9.83
CA ALA A 153 11.88 -29.09 11.04
C ALA A 153 11.86 -28.15 12.26
N MET A 154 12.25 -26.88 12.06
CA MET A 154 12.16 -25.87 13.12
C MET A 154 10.72 -25.63 13.55
N SER A 155 9.79 -25.52 12.59
CA SER A 155 8.37 -25.37 12.89
C SER A 155 7.83 -26.57 13.67
N GLU A 156 8.15 -27.80 13.25
CA GLU A 156 7.72 -29.03 13.92
C GLU A 156 8.20 -29.07 15.38
N LEU A 157 9.49 -28.76 15.61
CA LEU A 157 10.08 -28.74 16.95
C LEU A 157 9.44 -27.71 17.88
N MET A 158 9.27 -26.48 17.37
CA MET A 158 8.75 -25.39 18.18
C MET A 158 7.26 -25.55 18.44
N THR A 159 6.47 -25.99 17.46
CA THR A 159 5.05 -26.32 17.67
C THR A 159 4.92 -27.47 18.68
N GLY A 160 5.69 -28.55 18.53
CA GLY A 160 5.67 -29.66 19.49
C GLY A 160 6.05 -29.23 20.92
N ALA A 161 7.04 -28.35 21.06
CA ALA A 161 7.39 -27.76 22.35
C ALA A 161 6.25 -26.90 22.92
N THR A 162 5.64 -26.05 22.08
CA THR A 162 4.51 -25.19 22.44
C THR A 162 3.30 -26.00 22.90
N ASP A 163 2.93 -27.05 22.19
CA ASP A 163 1.80 -27.91 22.51
C ASP A 163 2.01 -28.63 23.85
N LEU A 164 3.20 -29.18 24.08
CA LEU A 164 3.55 -29.81 25.36
C LEU A 164 3.56 -28.82 26.52
N MET A 165 4.11 -27.62 26.31
CA MET A 165 4.15 -26.57 27.33
C MET A 165 2.75 -26.08 27.70
N ASN A 166 1.86 -25.90 26.72
CA ASN A 166 0.46 -25.56 26.96
C ASN A 166 -0.26 -26.67 27.73
N ALA A 167 -0.09 -27.93 27.32
CA ALA A 167 -0.72 -29.07 28.01
C ALA A 167 -0.29 -29.16 29.48
N VAL A 168 0.96 -28.81 29.81
CA VAL A 168 1.43 -28.74 31.21
C VAL A 168 0.89 -27.52 31.93
N ALA A 169 0.84 -26.35 31.28
CA ALA A 169 0.28 -25.12 31.84
C ALA A 169 -1.22 -25.23 32.16
N ASP A 170 -1.95 -26.04 31.39
CA ASP A 170 -3.37 -26.36 31.63
C ASP A 170 -3.56 -27.24 32.89
N VAL A 171 -2.54 -28.03 33.25
CA VAL A 171 -2.61 -28.97 34.38
C VAL A 171 -2.24 -28.31 35.70
N THR A 172 -1.36 -27.30 35.71
CA THR A 172 -0.91 -26.68 36.97
C THR A 172 -0.61 -25.19 36.82
N THR A 173 -1.05 -24.42 37.82
CA THR A 173 -0.81 -22.98 37.94
C THR A 173 0.31 -22.63 38.92
N ASP A 174 0.94 -23.62 39.57
CA ASP A 174 2.05 -23.39 40.50
C ASP A 174 3.31 -22.98 39.71
N PRO A 175 3.79 -21.74 39.84
CA PRO A 175 4.90 -21.22 39.04
C PRO A 175 6.20 -22.01 39.23
N LEU A 176 6.44 -22.56 40.43
CA LEU A 176 7.66 -23.34 40.71
C LEU A 176 7.61 -24.73 40.06
N VAL A 177 6.41 -25.30 39.94
CA VAL A 177 6.19 -26.59 39.27
C VAL A 177 6.25 -26.41 37.76
N VAL A 178 5.56 -25.40 37.23
CA VAL A 178 5.60 -25.04 35.80
C VAL A 178 7.05 -24.81 35.37
N GLN A 179 7.80 -23.96 36.07
CA GLN A 179 9.19 -23.68 35.71
C GLN A 179 10.06 -24.94 35.69
N LYS A 180 9.92 -25.83 36.69
CA LYS A 180 10.70 -27.08 36.77
C LYS A 180 10.40 -28.06 35.64
N VAL A 181 9.13 -28.16 35.22
CA VAL A 181 8.74 -29.08 34.14
C VAL A 181 9.12 -28.51 32.77
N LEU A 182 8.91 -27.20 32.56
CA LEU A 182 9.10 -26.58 31.25
C LEU A 182 10.57 -26.28 30.90
N SER A 183 11.43 -25.99 31.87
CA SER A 183 12.86 -25.64 31.62
C SER A 183 13.60 -26.71 30.80
N PRO A 184 13.55 -28.00 31.13
CA PRO A 184 14.25 -29.02 30.33
C PRO A 184 13.71 -29.18 28.90
N ILE A 185 12.42 -28.92 28.68
CA ILE A 185 11.80 -28.95 27.35
C ILE A 185 12.30 -27.76 26.55
N HIS A 186 12.29 -26.57 27.15
CA HIS A 186 12.80 -25.33 26.55
C HIS A 186 14.29 -25.44 26.20
N GLU A 187 15.13 -25.94 27.11
CA GLU A 187 16.56 -26.14 26.90
C GLU A 187 16.82 -27.10 25.74
N THR A 188 16.11 -28.23 25.69
CA THR A 188 16.26 -29.21 24.61
C THR A 188 15.81 -28.65 23.26
N CYS A 189 14.70 -27.91 23.24
CA CYS A 189 14.21 -27.24 22.03
C CYS A 189 15.24 -26.23 21.52
N THR A 190 15.77 -25.40 22.42
CA THR A 190 16.77 -24.39 22.12
C THR A 190 18.07 -25.01 21.60
N GLU A 191 18.57 -26.06 22.23
CA GLU A 191 19.77 -26.79 21.80
C GLU A 191 19.62 -27.30 20.36
N VAL A 192 18.57 -28.07 20.09
CA VAL A 192 18.37 -28.72 18.78
C VAL A 192 18.06 -27.69 17.69
N VAL A 193 17.22 -26.70 17.97
CA VAL A 193 16.90 -25.64 17.00
C VAL A 193 18.15 -24.82 16.66
N MET A 194 19.00 -24.50 17.64
CA MET A 194 20.24 -23.77 17.38
C MET A 194 21.24 -24.57 16.55
N GLU A 195 21.32 -25.90 16.72
CA GLU A 195 22.11 -26.76 15.84
C GLU A 195 21.57 -26.73 14.39
N ILE A 196 20.25 -26.78 14.21
CA ILE A 196 19.59 -26.69 12.90
C ILE A 196 19.84 -25.34 12.24
N VAL A 197 19.70 -24.24 13.00
CA VAL A 197 19.94 -22.87 12.53
C VAL A 197 21.40 -22.68 12.11
N HIS A 198 22.35 -23.28 12.83
CA HIS A 198 23.75 -23.24 12.46
C HIS A 198 24.01 -23.96 11.12
N MET A 199 23.47 -25.17 10.94
CA MET A 199 23.56 -25.91 9.67
C MET A 199 22.94 -25.13 8.50
N TYR A 200 21.78 -24.50 8.72
CA TYR A 200 21.14 -23.65 7.73
C TYR A 200 22.04 -22.47 7.32
N ALA A 201 22.63 -21.75 8.28
CA ALA A 201 23.45 -20.58 7.99
C ALA A 201 24.71 -20.91 7.17
N GLU A 202 25.30 -22.10 7.40
CA GLU A 202 26.43 -22.60 6.61
C GLU A 202 26.00 -22.97 5.18
N ASP A 203 24.92 -23.73 5.02
CA ASP A 203 24.44 -24.18 3.70
C ASP A 203 23.90 -23.02 2.86
N ALA A 204 23.25 -22.05 3.49
CA ALA A 204 22.80 -20.81 2.86
C ALA A 204 23.97 -19.91 2.43
N ARG A 205 25.21 -20.22 2.85
CA ARG A 205 26.40 -19.39 2.66
C ARG A 205 26.17 -17.94 3.11
N MET A 206 25.49 -17.79 4.25
CA MET A 206 25.02 -16.49 4.77
C MET A 206 26.13 -15.43 4.80
N MET A 207 27.32 -15.78 5.30
CA MET A 207 28.48 -14.88 5.37
C MET A 207 29.00 -14.43 3.99
N ALA A 208 28.80 -15.24 2.94
CA ALA A 208 29.20 -14.86 1.59
C ALA A 208 28.25 -13.82 1.00
N TRP A 209 26.94 -14.03 1.19
CA TRP A 209 25.91 -13.07 0.78
C TRP A 209 26.04 -11.74 1.52
N GLU A 210 26.23 -11.79 2.84
CA GLU A 210 26.41 -10.59 3.66
C GLU A 210 27.61 -9.75 3.18
N ARG A 211 28.77 -10.39 2.98
CA ARG A 211 29.97 -9.71 2.45
C ARG A 211 29.71 -9.10 1.08
N ARG A 212 29.04 -9.84 0.18
CA ARG A 212 28.71 -9.36 -1.16
C ARG A 212 27.82 -8.11 -1.11
N ALA A 213 26.77 -8.13 -0.28
CA ALA A 213 25.88 -7.00 -0.11
C ALA A 213 26.58 -5.78 0.53
N MET A 214 27.46 -6.00 1.51
CA MET A 214 28.26 -4.92 2.11
C MET A 214 29.27 -4.33 1.12
N ASP A 215 29.94 -5.16 0.32
CA ASP A 215 30.88 -4.71 -0.70
C ASP A 215 30.15 -3.89 -1.78
N GLN A 216 28.94 -4.29 -2.16
CA GLN A 216 28.05 -3.53 -3.05
C GLN A 216 27.70 -2.16 -2.45
N ALA A 217 27.27 -2.13 -1.18
CA ALA A 217 26.87 -0.89 -0.50
C ALA A 217 28.03 0.11 -0.33
N ARG A 218 29.29 -0.36 -0.35
CA ARG A 218 30.49 0.47 -0.30
C ARG A 218 30.92 1.03 -1.65
N ARG A 219 30.37 0.54 -2.77
CA ARG A 219 30.71 1.06 -4.09
C ARG A 219 30.13 2.47 -4.22
N ASP A 220 31.01 3.40 -4.59
CA ASP A 220 30.65 4.79 -4.79
C ASP A 220 29.86 4.93 -6.11
N PRO A 221 28.62 5.45 -6.11
CA PRO A 221 27.83 5.68 -7.32
C PRO A 221 28.55 6.56 -8.36
N SER A 222 29.52 7.36 -7.92
CA SER A 222 30.30 8.29 -8.76
C SER A 222 31.53 7.67 -9.42
N SER A 223 31.92 6.45 -9.04
CA SER A 223 33.05 5.74 -9.64
C SER A 223 32.64 5.12 -10.97
N GLY A 224 32.73 5.90 -12.05
CA GLY A 224 32.32 5.57 -13.43
C GLY A 224 33.10 4.43 -14.12
N THR A 225 33.42 3.36 -13.43
CA THR A 225 33.85 2.09 -14.01
C THR A 225 32.62 1.22 -14.23
N SER A 226 32.26 1.07 -15.51
CA SER A 226 31.10 0.37 -16.10
C SER A 226 29.74 0.94 -15.70
N GLU A 227 28.80 0.93 -16.65
CA GLU A 227 27.36 0.87 -16.31
C GLU A 227 27.21 -0.02 -15.08
N SER A 228 26.57 0.49 -14.02
CA SER A 228 26.27 -0.24 -12.79
C SER A 228 25.91 -1.69 -13.13
N ASP A 229 26.80 -2.65 -12.88
CA ASP A 229 26.63 -4.02 -13.38
C ASP A 229 25.40 -4.61 -12.66
N VAL A 230 24.29 -4.73 -13.40
CA VAL A 230 23.03 -5.24 -12.88
C VAL A 230 23.30 -6.66 -12.39
N GLU A 231 22.94 -6.95 -11.14
CA GLU A 231 23.13 -8.28 -10.59
C GLU A 231 22.41 -9.35 -11.44
N SER A 232 23.04 -10.52 -11.60
CA SER A 232 22.51 -11.55 -12.48
C SER A 232 21.15 -12.05 -11.99
N ASP A 233 20.28 -12.46 -12.93
CA ASP A 233 18.93 -12.95 -12.66
C ASP A 233 18.93 -14.10 -11.66
N GLU A 234 19.85 -15.04 -11.84
CA GLU A 234 20.01 -16.19 -10.96
C GLU A 234 20.41 -15.73 -9.56
N SER A 235 21.34 -14.78 -9.45
CA SER A 235 21.81 -14.27 -8.16
C SER A 235 20.68 -13.56 -7.40
N LEU A 236 19.85 -12.78 -8.08
CA LEU A 236 18.68 -12.12 -7.47
C LEU A 236 17.61 -13.10 -7.02
N GLN A 237 17.29 -14.11 -7.84
CA GLN A 237 16.36 -15.18 -7.46
C GLN A 237 16.85 -15.95 -6.22
N MET A 238 18.16 -16.20 -6.13
CA MET A 238 18.75 -16.91 -5.00
C MET A 238 18.69 -16.10 -3.71
N VAL A 239 18.93 -14.79 -3.78
CA VAL A 239 18.78 -13.89 -2.64
C VAL A 239 17.32 -13.77 -2.23
N ASP A 240 16.40 -13.69 -3.19
CA ASP A 240 14.97 -13.60 -2.92
C ASP A 240 14.45 -14.84 -2.16
N LEU A 241 14.80 -16.04 -2.63
CA LEU A 241 14.49 -17.30 -1.94
C LEU A 241 15.12 -17.36 -0.54
N PHE A 242 16.37 -16.93 -0.42
CA PHE A 242 17.06 -16.90 0.87
C PHE A 242 16.41 -15.94 1.86
N LEU A 243 15.96 -14.77 1.40
CA LEU A 243 15.27 -13.80 2.23
C LEU A 243 13.90 -14.33 2.69
N ASP A 244 13.15 -15.01 1.81
CA ASP A 244 11.86 -15.65 2.16
C ASP A 244 12.05 -16.71 3.26
N GLU A 245 13.10 -17.53 3.18
CA GLU A 245 13.44 -18.50 4.23
C GLU A 245 13.91 -17.83 5.53
N LEU A 246 14.75 -16.79 5.42
CA LEU A 246 15.32 -16.10 6.58
C LEU A 246 14.24 -15.33 7.37
N SER A 247 13.32 -14.63 6.70
CA SER A 247 12.21 -13.93 7.36
C SER A 247 11.31 -14.92 8.11
N PHE A 248 11.07 -16.10 7.52
CA PHE A 248 10.27 -17.13 8.15
C PHE A 248 10.95 -17.72 9.38
N ILE A 249 12.26 -17.98 9.32
CA ILE A 249 13.05 -18.44 10.47
C ILE A 249 13.01 -17.40 11.59
N ILE A 250 13.24 -16.11 11.29
CA ILE A 250 13.14 -15.03 12.27
C ILE A 250 11.77 -15.02 12.93
N ARG A 251 10.70 -15.09 12.13
CA ARG A 251 9.30 -15.12 12.61
C ARG A 251 9.04 -16.28 13.58
N ILE A 252 9.49 -17.49 13.22
CA ILE A 252 9.32 -18.69 14.06
C ILE A 252 10.03 -18.51 15.40
N LEU A 253 11.29 -18.09 15.38
CA LEU A 253 12.08 -17.88 16.60
C LEU A 253 11.46 -16.81 17.49
N MET A 254 10.98 -15.72 16.90
CA MET A 254 10.29 -14.64 17.62
C MET A 254 8.98 -15.10 18.24
N SER A 255 8.15 -15.82 17.48
CA SER A 255 6.85 -16.32 17.95
C SER A 255 7.02 -17.27 19.14
N TYR A 256 7.99 -18.18 19.07
CA TYR A 256 8.27 -19.08 20.18
C TYR A 256 8.84 -18.34 21.41
N SER A 257 9.73 -17.38 21.20
CA SER A 257 10.30 -16.58 22.31
C SER A 257 9.21 -15.77 23.03
N ALA A 258 8.28 -15.16 22.29
CA ALA A 258 7.13 -14.45 22.86
C ALA A 258 6.19 -15.41 23.61
N PHE A 259 5.97 -16.61 23.07
CA PHE A 259 5.19 -17.65 23.72
C PHE A 259 5.79 -18.08 25.07
N VAL A 260 7.10 -18.37 25.12
CA VAL A 260 7.79 -18.76 26.36
C VAL A 260 7.66 -17.68 27.44
N GLN A 261 7.82 -16.40 27.06
CA GLN A 261 7.64 -15.27 27.97
C GLN A 261 6.21 -15.14 28.51
N SER A 262 5.21 -15.58 27.75
CA SER A 262 3.80 -15.54 28.16
C SER A 262 3.48 -16.59 29.23
N ILE A 263 4.10 -17.78 29.17
CA ILE A 263 3.83 -18.89 30.10
C ILE A 263 4.70 -18.81 31.36
N ALA A 264 6.00 -18.51 31.23
CA ALA A 264 6.89 -18.38 32.39
C ALA A 264 8.04 -17.41 32.10
N LYS A 265 7.93 -16.22 32.72
CA LYS A 265 8.86 -15.08 32.54
C LYS A 265 10.32 -15.38 32.89
N ASP A 266 10.58 -16.38 33.72
CA ASP A 266 11.92 -16.70 34.25
C ASP A 266 12.54 -17.97 33.63
N LEU A 267 12.00 -18.50 32.52
CA LEU A 267 12.57 -19.68 31.85
C LEU A 267 13.91 -19.40 31.16
N ASP A 268 14.10 -18.19 30.63
CA ASP A 268 15.33 -17.78 29.93
C ASP A 268 16.48 -17.36 30.88
N GLY A 269 16.25 -17.36 32.20
CA GLY A 269 17.22 -16.90 33.19
C GLY A 269 17.53 -15.39 33.11
N GLN A 270 18.59 -14.95 33.79
CA GLN A 270 19.02 -13.54 33.80
C GLN A 270 19.90 -13.15 32.58
N GLN A 271 20.23 -14.10 31.70
CA GLN A 271 21.03 -13.84 30.49
C GLN A 271 20.13 -13.66 29.27
N PRO A 272 20.58 -12.93 28.23
CA PRO A 272 19.83 -12.87 26.98
C PRO A 272 19.69 -14.28 26.41
N SER A 273 18.45 -14.67 26.09
CA SER A 273 18.16 -16.01 25.57
C SER A 273 18.94 -16.27 24.27
N ALA A 274 19.32 -17.52 24.04
CA ALA A 274 20.07 -17.89 22.84
C ALA A 274 19.30 -17.50 21.56
N PHE A 275 17.97 -17.61 21.58
CA PHE A 275 17.11 -17.14 20.51
C PHE A 275 17.14 -15.63 20.36
N ALA A 276 17.09 -14.84 21.43
CA ALA A 276 17.16 -13.39 21.33
C ALA A 276 18.46 -12.91 20.65
N VAL A 277 19.60 -13.50 21.03
CA VAL A 277 20.89 -13.22 20.38
C VAL A 277 20.84 -13.60 18.90
N LYS A 278 20.31 -14.79 18.58
CA LYS A 278 20.27 -15.28 17.19
C LYS A 278 19.32 -14.49 16.29
N ILE A 279 18.16 -14.09 16.82
CA ILE A 279 17.20 -13.21 16.15
C ILE A 279 17.86 -11.87 15.83
N GLN A 280 18.62 -11.29 16.75
CA GLN A 280 19.34 -10.03 16.51
C GLN A 280 20.39 -10.18 15.41
N GLU A 281 21.19 -11.25 15.42
CA GLU A 281 22.15 -11.55 14.35
C GLU A 281 21.46 -11.68 12.99
N PHE A 282 20.38 -12.45 12.93
CA PHE A 282 19.64 -12.70 11.68
C PHE A 282 18.92 -11.47 11.17
N ASN A 283 18.36 -10.63 12.04
CA ASN A 283 17.82 -9.33 11.65
C ASN A 283 18.91 -8.44 11.04
N GLY A 284 20.11 -8.40 11.62
CA GLY A 284 21.23 -7.64 11.06
C GLY A 284 21.58 -8.06 9.63
N VAL A 285 21.70 -9.38 9.39
CA VAL A 285 21.97 -9.92 8.06
C VAL A 285 20.80 -9.68 7.10
N TYR A 286 19.56 -9.94 7.56
CA TYR A 286 18.34 -9.73 6.77
C TYR A 286 18.27 -8.29 6.26
N LEU A 287 18.49 -7.30 7.12
CA LEU A 287 18.44 -5.88 6.74
C LEU A 287 19.43 -5.53 5.62
N VAL A 288 20.66 -6.05 5.71
CA VAL A 288 21.71 -5.81 4.70
C VAL A 288 21.32 -6.43 3.36
N LEU A 289 20.81 -7.66 3.39
CA LEU A 289 20.44 -8.41 2.18
C LEU A 289 19.15 -7.90 1.54
N GLU A 290 18.15 -7.57 2.33
CA GLU A 290 16.88 -7.01 1.86
C GLU A 290 17.11 -5.66 1.18
N ARG A 291 17.95 -4.80 1.78
CA ARG A 291 18.36 -3.54 1.14
C ARG A 291 19.09 -3.81 -0.18
N PHE A 292 20.04 -4.75 -0.20
CA PHE A 292 20.74 -5.12 -1.43
C PHE A 292 19.75 -5.60 -2.52
N TYR A 293 18.81 -6.47 -2.15
CA TYR A 293 17.79 -7.00 -3.04
C TYR A 293 16.90 -5.91 -3.62
N VAL A 294 16.37 -5.00 -2.77
CA VAL A 294 15.53 -3.87 -3.21
C VAL A 294 16.27 -3.01 -4.23
N PHE A 295 17.50 -2.58 -3.92
CA PHE A 295 18.25 -1.68 -4.80
C PHE A 295 18.64 -2.35 -6.13
N GLN A 296 19.05 -3.63 -6.11
CA GLN A 296 19.40 -4.33 -7.35
C GLN A 296 18.19 -4.69 -8.19
N SER A 297 17.08 -5.04 -7.57
CA SER A 297 15.84 -5.38 -8.28
C SER A 297 15.21 -4.14 -8.91
N VAL A 298 15.19 -2.99 -8.23
CA VAL A 298 14.76 -1.71 -8.82
C VAL A 298 15.69 -1.31 -9.95
N HIS A 299 17.01 -1.35 -9.74
CA HIS A 299 17.98 -1.04 -10.78
C HIS A 299 17.80 -1.93 -12.02
N LYS A 300 17.62 -3.24 -11.83
CA LYS A 300 17.33 -4.18 -12.91
C LYS A 300 16.03 -3.84 -13.65
N ALA A 301 14.93 -3.62 -12.93
CA ALA A 301 13.64 -3.22 -13.51
C ALA A 301 13.79 -1.96 -14.36
N THR A 302 14.64 -1.00 -13.92
CA THR A 302 14.92 0.20 -14.70
C THR A 302 15.75 -0.09 -15.95
N ALA A 303 16.63 -1.09 -15.94
CA ALA A 303 17.50 -1.44 -17.07
C ALA A 303 16.78 -2.24 -18.17
N ILE A 304 15.86 -3.13 -17.78
CA ILE A 304 15.11 -3.99 -18.70
C ILE A 304 13.75 -3.42 -19.11
N ALA A 305 13.43 -2.19 -18.70
CA ALA A 305 12.10 -1.60 -18.86
C ALA A 305 11.59 -1.66 -20.31
N GLU A 306 10.40 -2.23 -20.49
CA GLU A 306 9.73 -2.35 -21.79
C GLU A 306 8.48 -1.46 -21.85
N VAL A 307 7.89 -1.35 -23.05
CA VAL A 307 6.60 -0.70 -23.26
C VAL A 307 5.50 -1.74 -23.05
N GLN A 308 4.57 -1.44 -22.16
CA GLN A 308 3.39 -2.26 -21.89
C GLN A 308 2.13 -1.52 -22.31
N GLU A 309 1.18 -2.25 -22.92
CA GLU A 309 -0.14 -1.74 -23.25
C GLU A 309 -1.12 -2.14 -22.14
N LEU A 310 -1.66 -1.15 -21.41
CA LEU A 310 -2.60 -1.36 -20.32
C LEU A 310 -4.02 -1.54 -20.86
N GLU A 311 -4.41 -0.63 -21.74
CA GLU A 311 -5.68 -0.60 -22.47
C GLU A 311 -5.39 -0.26 -23.94
N PRO A 312 -6.33 -0.47 -24.89
CA PRO A 312 -6.09 -0.18 -26.29
C PRO A 312 -5.58 1.26 -26.52
N ASN A 313 -4.34 1.38 -27.01
CA ASN A 313 -3.60 2.65 -27.23
C ASN A 313 -3.09 3.39 -25.97
N VAL A 314 -3.25 2.83 -24.76
CA VAL A 314 -2.72 3.39 -23.51
C VAL A 314 -1.46 2.64 -23.12
N TYR A 315 -0.32 3.31 -23.27
CA TYR A 315 1.00 2.72 -23.01
C TYR A 315 1.61 3.24 -21.70
N VAL A 316 2.26 2.33 -20.97
CA VAL A 316 2.97 2.56 -19.70
C VAL A 316 4.30 1.82 -19.77
N SER A 317 5.32 2.26 -19.03
CA SER A 317 6.57 1.51 -18.91
C SER A 317 6.43 0.37 -17.89
N SER A 318 6.94 -0.83 -18.22
CA SER A 318 6.91 -2.01 -17.33
C SER A 318 7.57 -1.75 -15.97
N ILE A 319 8.47 -0.77 -15.90
CA ILE A 319 9.13 -0.32 -14.66
C ILE A 319 8.13 -0.07 -13.53
N VAL A 320 6.92 0.42 -13.84
CA VAL A 320 5.89 0.71 -12.83
C VAL A 320 5.41 -0.58 -12.18
N GLU A 321 5.07 -1.59 -12.98
CA GLU A 321 4.62 -2.89 -12.49
C GLU A 321 5.76 -3.61 -11.75
N ASP A 322 6.93 -3.69 -12.38
CA ASP A 322 8.11 -4.41 -11.86
C ASP A 322 8.56 -3.85 -10.50
N VAL A 323 8.69 -2.53 -10.38
CA VAL A 323 9.07 -1.87 -9.13
C VAL A 323 7.98 -2.01 -8.08
N SER A 324 6.70 -1.85 -8.48
CA SER A 324 5.60 -2.03 -7.53
C SER A 324 5.57 -3.44 -6.93
N PHE A 325 5.83 -4.48 -7.74
CA PHE A 325 5.87 -5.86 -7.30
C PHE A 325 7.00 -6.11 -6.32
N VAL A 326 8.23 -5.72 -6.67
CA VAL A 326 9.43 -5.92 -5.84
C VAL A 326 9.30 -5.22 -4.49
N LEU A 327 8.87 -3.96 -4.48
CA LEU A 327 8.77 -3.18 -3.24
C LEU A 327 7.63 -3.67 -2.33
N ASN A 328 6.48 -4.07 -2.90
CA ASN A 328 5.42 -4.72 -2.13
C ASN A 328 5.90 -6.05 -1.54
N LYS A 329 6.67 -6.85 -2.29
CA LYS A 329 7.23 -8.11 -1.80
C LYS A 329 8.20 -7.87 -0.63
N ALA A 330 9.12 -6.91 -0.77
CA ALA A 330 10.07 -6.55 0.28
C ALA A 330 9.35 -6.07 1.57
N PHE A 331 8.33 -5.23 1.42
CA PHE A 331 7.52 -4.77 2.55
C PHE A 331 6.75 -5.92 3.20
N PHE A 332 6.09 -6.77 2.41
CA PHE A 332 5.38 -7.94 2.92
C PHE A 332 6.30 -8.87 3.71
N ARG A 333 7.49 -9.15 3.18
CA ARG A 333 8.49 -9.99 3.86
C ARG A 333 8.97 -9.35 5.18
N ALA A 334 9.25 -8.05 5.20
CA ALA A 334 9.62 -7.34 6.42
C ALA A 334 8.50 -7.38 7.47
N SER A 335 7.23 -7.30 7.03
CA SER A 335 6.07 -7.38 7.91
C SER A 335 5.99 -8.72 8.66
N GLN A 336 6.48 -9.81 8.05
CA GLN A 336 6.49 -11.14 8.65
C GLN A 336 7.49 -11.28 9.80
N CYS A 337 8.54 -10.45 9.84
CA CYS A 337 9.52 -10.47 10.93
C CYS A 337 8.93 -9.97 12.26
N MET A 338 7.73 -9.33 12.26
CA MET A 338 7.04 -8.86 13.47
C MET A 338 7.91 -7.98 14.38
N ASN A 339 8.85 -7.23 13.79
CA ASN A 339 9.78 -6.38 14.52
C ASN A 339 9.73 -4.96 13.97
N TYR A 340 9.36 -4.00 14.82
CA TYR A 340 9.17 -2.59 14.45
C TYR A 340 10.42 -2.00 13.76
N HIS A 341 11.60 -2.15 14.35
CA HIS A 341 12.84 -1.58 13.81
C HIS A 341 13.25 -2.23 12.49
N THR A 342 12.94 -3.51 12.30
CA THR A 342 13.20 -4.22 11.04
C THR A 342 12.29 -3.66 9.95
N SER A 343 10.98 -3.59 10.21
CA SER A 343 10.00 -3.02 9.26
C SER A 343 10.32 -1.57 8.91
N LEU A 344 10.62 -0.72 9.90
CA LEU A 344 11.02 0.67 9.68
C LEU A 344 12.27 0.77 8.80
N SER A 345 13.31 -0.02 9.09
CA SER A 345 14.56 0.01 8.31
C SER A 345 14.36 -0.40 6.86
N ILE A 346 13.48 -1.38 6.59
CA ILE A 346 13.14 -1.79 5.22
C ILE A 346 12.30 -0.73 4.52
N VAL A 347 11.33 -0.10 5.19
CA VAL A 347 10.57 1.01 4.60
C VAL A 347 11.49 2.18 4.25
N ILE A 348 12.47 2.50 5.10
CA ILE A 348 13.50 3.49 4.78
C ILE A 348 14.27 3.11 3.51
N ALA A 349 14.67 1.85 3.36
CA ALA A 349 15.35 1.37 2.15
C ALA A 349 14.45 1.44 0.90
N ILE A 350 13.15 1.17 1.04
CA ILE A 350 12.16 1.30 -0.03
C ILE A 350 12.02 2.77 -0.47
N VAL A 351 11.87 3.70 0.48
CA VAL A 351 11.76 5.14 0.18
C VAL A 351 13.03 5.67 -0.47
N ASP A 352 14.20 5.25 0.01
CA ASP A 352 15.50 5.60 -0.58
C ASP A 352 15.62 5.06 -2.02
N ALA A 353 15.18 3.83 -2.30
CA ALA A 353 15.15 3.29 -3.67
C ALA A 353 14.15 4.02 -4.59
N LEU A 354 12.98 4.40 -4.05
CA LEU A 354 11.99 5.21 -4.76
C LEU A 354 12.56 6.58 -5.15
N ASP A 355 13.27 7.24 -4.24
CA ASP A 355 13.83 8.58 -4.47
C ASP A 355 15.09 8.57 -5.34
N SER A 356 16.02 7.65 -5.08
CA SER A 356 17.35 7.66 -5.69
C SER A 356 17.42 6.99 -7.06
N GLN A 357 16.54 6.02 -7.35
CA GLN A 357 16.57 5.24 -8.60
C GLN A 357 15.28 5.34 -9.39
N TYR A 358 14.13 5.11 -8.74
CA TYR A 358 12.86 5.00 -9.43
C TYR A 358 12.37 6.34 -9.98
N LEU A 359 12.27 7.37 -9.14
CA LEU A 359 11.84 8.71 -9.54
C LEU A 359 12.70 9.29 -10.68
N PRO A 360 14.06 9.27 -10.61
CA PRO A 360 14.90 9.67 -11.73
C PRO A 360 14.66 8.84 -13.00
N SER A 361 14.36 7.55 -12.88
CA SER A 361 14.10 6.69 -14.03
C SER A 361 12.80 7.05 -14.74
N ILE A 362 11.76 7.42 -13.97
CA ILE A 362 10.48 7.94 -14.50
C ILE A 362 10.69 9.29 -15.20
N ILE A 363 11.42 10.22 -14.57
CA ILE A 363 11.74 11.53 -15.15
C ILE A 363 12.50 11.39 -16.48
N ASN A 364 13.39 10.40 -16.59
CA ASN A 364 14.17 10.14 -17.80
C ASN A 364 13.46 9.23 -18.82
N LEU A 365 12.20 8.84 -18.62
CA LEU A 365 11.46 8.05 -19.62
C LEU A 365 11.39 8.71 -21.00
N PRO A 366 11.12 10.03 -21.13
CA PRO A 366 11.05 10.67 -22.45
C PRO A 366 12.37 10.60 -23.24
N SER A 367 13.51 10.61 -22.56
CA SER A 367 14.84 10.58 -23.18
C SER A 367 15.32 9.17 -23.54
N ARG A 368 14.65 8.12 -23.06
CA ARG A 368 15.00 6.72 -23.36
C ARG A 368 14.62 6.30 -24.78
N ALA A 369 15.37 5.33 -25.30
CA ALA A 369 15.16 4.74 -26.62
C ALA A 369 14.09 3.65 -26.57
N PHE A 370 12.81 4.05 -26.57
CA PHE A 370 11.69 3.11 -26.70
C PHE A 370 11.24 2.95 -28.15
N VAL A 371 10.89 1.73 -28.54
CA VAL A 371 10.19 1.43 -29.80
C VAL A 371 8.70 1.34 -29.49
N LEU A 372 7.99 2.46 -29.63
CA LEU A 372 6.53 2.48 -29.48
C LEU A 372 5.87 1.90 -30.74
N PRO A 373 4.86 1.00 -30.61
CA PRO A 373 4.08 0.54 -31.74
C PRO A 373 3.48 1.75 -32.48
N GLN A 374 3.87 1.95 -33.74
CA GLN A 374 3.24 3.00 -34.55
C GLN A 374 1.78 2.64 -34.77
N SER A 375 0.86 3.51 -34.35
CA SER A 375 -0.55 3.41 -34.72
C SER A 375 -0.65 3.32 -36.25
N ALA A 376 -1.30 2.27 -36.74
CA ALA A 376 -1.45 1.94 -38.16
C ALA A 376 -2.12 3.05 -39.02
N ALA A 377 -2.61 4.11 -38.39
CA ALA A 377 -3.20 5.28 -39.04
C ALA A 377 -2.18 6.11 -39.87
N GLN A 378 -0.87 6.01 -39.62
CA GLN A 378 0.13 6.81 -40.34
C GLN A 378 0.73 6.11 -41.57
N THR A 379 0.48 4.81 -41.78
CA THR A 379 1.02 4.07 -42.94
C THR A 379 0.25 4.29 -44.25
N ALA A 380 -0.84 5.06 -44.26
CA ALA A 380 -1.67 5.26 -45.46
C ALA A 380 -1.12 6.31 -46.45
N ALA A 381 0.01 6.96 -46.15
CA ALA A 381 0.60 8.02 -46.99
C ALA A 381 1.87 7.60 -47.73
N LYS A 382 2.08 6.30 -48.02
CA LYS A 382 3.03 5.92 -49.09
C LYS A 382 2.37 6.20 -50.44
N PRO A 383 2.89 7.10 -51.29
CA PRO A 383 2.44 7.16 -52.66
C PRO A 383 2.92 5.88 -53.35
N THR A 384 1.98 5.06 -53.78
CA THR A 384 2.19 3.95 -54.70
C THR A 384 2.74 4.50 -56.02
N SER A 385 4.06 4.57 -56.16
CA SER A 385 4.71 4.71 -57.46
C SER A 385 4.72 3.36 -58.16
N LEU A 386 3.57 2.99 -58.74
CA LEU A 386 3.51 1.98 -59.78
C LEU A 386 3.72 2.66 -61.13
N SER A 387 4.97 2.69 -61.57
CA SER A 387 5.28 2.68 -63.00
C SER A 387 6.64 2.01 -63.20
N ASP A 388 6.59 0.74 -63.60
CA ASP A 388 7.70 0.05 -64.23
C ASP A 388 8.13 0.84 -65.46
N ASP A 389 9.38 1.30 -65.49
CA ASP A 389 10.13 1.32 -66.74
C ASP A 389 11.64 1.22 -66.44
N GLU A 390 12.23 0.15 -66.98
CA GLU A 390 13.66 -0.11 -66.94
C GLU A 390 14.39 0.98 -67.74
N SER A 391 15.16 1.84 -67.07
CA SER A 391 16.38 2.37 -67.68
C SER A 391 17.40 2.77 -66.63
N SER A 392 18.57 2.15 -66.77
CA SER A 392 19.82 2.50 -66.09
C SER A 392 20.18 3.96 -66.30
N GLY A 393 20.11 4.75 -65.23
CA GLY A 393 20.58 6.13 -65.15
C GLY A 393 20.77 6.51 -63.69
N SER A 394 21.89 7.13 -63.36
CA SER A 394 22.23 7.69 -62.05
C SER A 394 21.00 8.34 -61.37
N GLN A 395 20.56 7.79 -60.25
CA GLN A 395 19.53 8.38 -59.40
C GLN A 395 20.05 9.70 -58.83
N ASP A 396 19.88 10.79 -59.58
CA ASP A 396 19.82 12.12 -59.00
C ASP A 396 18.53 12.16 -58.17
N VAL A 397 18.65 11.85 -56.87
CA VAL A 397 17.57 12.04 -55.91
C VAL A 397 17.21 13.53 -55.98
N SER A 398 16.01 13.83 -56.48
CA SER A 398 15.54 15.20 -56.63
C SER A 398 15.59 15.89 -55.27
N PHE A 399 16.08 17.13 -55.22
CA PHE A 399 16.12 17.93 -53.98
C PHE A 399 14.74 18.02 -53.31
N SER A 400 13.66 17.98 -54.10
CA SER A 400 12.28 17.92 -53.61
C SER A 400 11.99 16.62 -52.85
N ASP A 401 12.52 15.48 -53.29
CA ASP A 401 12.31 14.19 -52.66
C ASP A 401 13.13 14.07 -51.37
N MET A 402 14.34 14.65 -51.34
CA MET A 402 15.12 14.78 -50.10
C MET A 402 14.44 15.69 -49.07
N LEU A 403 13.81 16.79 -49.51
CA LEU A 403 13.06 17.68 -48.63
C LEU A 403 11.78 17.02 -48.08
N LEU A 404 11.04 16.30 -48.91
CA LEU A 404 9.86 15.55 -48.45
C LEU A 404 10.25 14.45 -47.45
N ALA A 405 11.31 13.70 -47.74
CA ALA A 405 11.83 12.70 -46.81
C ALA A 405 12.31 13.31 -45.48
N ALA A 406 12.97 14.47 -45.52
CA ALA A 406 13.38 15.18 -44.30
C ALA A 406 12.18 15.68 -43.47
N VAL A 407 11.12 16.16 -44.12
CA VAL A 407 9.89 16.61 -43.46
C VAL A 407 9.13 15.43 -42.85
N ASP A 408 9.03 14.31 -43.56
CA ASP A 408 8.41 13.07 -43.05
C ASP A 408 9.20 12.49 -41.88
N ASP A 409 10.53 12.50 -41.94
CA ASP A 409 11.40 12.11 -40.83
C ASP A 409 11.21 13.02 -39.60
N ASP A 410 11.05 14.33 -39.79
CA ASP A 410 10.81 15.26 -38.69
C ASP A 410 9.40 15.09 -38.08
N LEU A 411 8.37 14.87 -38.89
CA LEU A 411 7.01 14.57 -38.43
C LEU A 411 6.94 13.25 -37.64
N THR A 412 7.64 12.22 -38.12
CA THR A 412 7.70 10.92 -37.43
C THR A 412 8.49 10.98 -36.13
N ARG A 413 9.53 11.82 -36.04
CA ARG A 413 10.23 12.11 -34.77
C ARG A 413 9.30 12.82 -33.78
N ALA A 414 8.66 13.90 -34.20
CA ALA A 414 7.74 14.64 -33.33
C ALA A 414 6.59 13.76 -32.80
N ALA A 415 6.02 12.89 -33.65
CA ALA A 415 4.97 11.96 -33.23
C ALA A 415 5.46 10.90 -32.22
N LYS A 416 6.72 10.46 -32.34
CA LYS A 416 7.36 9.53 -31.39
C LYS A 416 7.66 10.22 -30.06
N ASP A 417 8.17 11.45 -30.09
CA ASP A 417 8.47 12.22 -28.89
C ASP A 417 7.19 12.52 -28.08
N ASP A 418 6.11 12.87 -28.77
CA ASP A 418 4.78 13.06 -28.19
C ASP A 418 4.22 11.75 -27.58
N ALA A 419 4.43 10.61 -28.25
CA ALA A 419 4.00 9.32 -27.72
C ALA A 419 4.81 8.89 -26.47
N LYS A 420 6.11 9.21 -26.43
CA LYS A 420 6.95 8.98 -25.23
C LYS A 420 6.52 9.88 -24.06
N LEU A 421 6.14 11.12 -24.36
CA LEU A 421 5.64 12.05 -23.36
C LEU A 421 4.33 11.56 -22.73
N ILE A 422 3.38 11.09 -23.55
CA ILE A 422 2.14 10.47 -23.08
C ILE A 422 2.42 9.26 -22.19
N MET A 423 3.33 8.38 -22.61
CA MET A 423 3.73 7.22 -21.80
C MET A 423 4.37 7.63 -20.47
N ALA A 424 5.19 8.68 -20.48
CA ALA A 424 5.80 9.21 -19.26
C ALA A 424 4.75 9.79 -18.30
N ILE A 425 3.73 10.49 -18.81
CA ILE A 425 2.59 10.98 -18.00
C ILE A 425 1.83 9.81 -17.38
N ASN A 426 1.43 8.81 -18.18
CA ASN A 426 0.72 7.64 -17.66
C ASN A 426 1.54 6.89 -16.61
N SER A 427 2.83 6.68 -16.88
CA SER A 427 3.74 6.01 -15.95
C SER A 427 3.93 6.80 -14.66
N SER A 428 4.05 8.12 -14.74
CA SER A 428 4.20 9.00 -13.57
C SER A 428 2.94 9.03 -12.72
N PHE A 429 1.76 9.08 -13.35
CA PHE A 429 0.48 8.99 -12.67
C PHE A 429 0.34 7.66 -11.91
N MET A 430 0.55 6.53 -12.59
CA MET A 430 0.47 5.20 -11.97
C MET A 430 1.52 5.02 -10.85
N SER A 431 2.70 5.64 -10.99
CA SER A 431 3.72 5.67 -9.94
C SER A 431 3.23 6.40 -8.69
N GLY A 432 2.57 7.55 -8.86
CA GLY A 432 1.97 8.30 -7.76
C GLY A 432 0.91 7.48 -7.01
N GLU A 433 -0.01 6.85 -7.74
CA GLU A 433 -1.06 5.98 -7.18
C GLU A 433 -0.47 4.79 -6.42
N PHE A 434 0.57 4.16 -6.97
CA PHE A 434 1.27 3.07 -6.30
C PHE A 434 1.92 3.53 -4.99
N VAL A 435 2.64 4.66 -5.00
CA VAL A 435 3.32 5.19 -3.81
C VAL A 435 2.31 5.58 -2.72
N GLU A 436 1.17 6.17 -3.10
CA GLU A 436 0.07 6.46 -2.19
C GLU A 436 -0.54 5.19 -1.59
N SER A 437 -0.82 4.18 -2.42
CA SER A 437 -1.29 2.87 -1.95
C SER A 437 -0.30 2.20 -0.99
N LEU A 438 1.00 2.29 -1.28
CA LEU A 438 2.04 1.76 -0.41
C LEU A 438 2.08 2.48 0.93
N ALA A 439 1.96 3.82 0.94
CA ALA A 439 1.89 4.61 2.17
C ALA A 439 0.71 4.20 3.06
N SER A 440 -0.48 3.99 2.46
CA SER A 440 -1.66 3.50 3.18
C SER A 440 -1.46 2.10 3.76
N LYS A 441 -0.84 1.17 3.01
CA LYS A 441 -0.52 -0.18 3.51
C LYS A 441 0.46 -0.16 4.68
N ILE A 442 1.45 0.73 4.64
CA ILE A 442 2.42 0.90 5.74
C ILE A 442 1.71 1.44 6.99
N ASP A 443 0.79 2.38 6.83
CA ASP A 443 0.02 2.97 7.93
C ASP A 443 -0.91 1.96 8.61
N GLU A 444 -1.64 1.17 7.79
CA GLU A 444 -2.50 0.08 8.27
C GLU A 444 -1.70 -0.98 9.03
N TYR A 445 -0.55 -1.40 8.50
CA TYR A 445 0.32 -2.36 9.16
C TYR A 445 0.89 -1.81 10.48
N SER A 446 1.34 -0.55 10.49
CA SER A 446 1.91 0.11 11.66
C SER A 446 0.88 0.21 12.79
N SER A 447 -0.35 0.65 12.48
CA SER A 447 -1.42 0.80 13.46
C SER A 447 -1.95 -0.55 13.99
N THR A 448 -2.00 -1.58 13.14
CA THR A 448 -2.49 -2.91 13.51
C THR A 448 -1.46 -3.71 14.33
N THR A 449 -0.20 -3.68 13.92
CA THR A 449 0.86 -4.55 14.49
C THR A 449 1.59 -3.87 15.64
N PHE A 450 1.77 -2.55 15.59
CA PHE A 450 2.54 -1.79 16.57
C PHE A 450 1.76 -0.59 17.15
N PRO A 451 0.64 -0.82 17.85
CA PRO A 451 -0.24 0.25 18.34
C PRO A 451 0.40 1.14 19.42
N HIS A 452 1.52 0.72 20.01
CA HIS A 452 2.23 1.45 21.06
C HIS A 452 3.47 2.18 20.56
N GLU A 453 3.88 1.97 19.30
CA GLU A 453 5.03 2.63 18.69
C GLU A 453 4.58 3.82 17.82
N ALA A 454 5.51 4.70 17.50
CA ALA A 454 5.24 5.79 16.56
C ALA A 454 4.94 5.24 15.14
N PRO A 455 3.99 5.81 14.39
CA PRO A 455 3.67 5.36 13.04
C PRO A 455 4.92 5.35 12.16
N ILE A 456 5.16 4.24 11.45
CA ILE A 456 6.36 4.08 10.61
C ILE A 456 6.53 5.25 9.65
N ASN A 457 5.44 5.73 9.04
CA ASN A 457 5.43 6.85 8.11
C ASN A 457 5.97 8.17 8.70
N GLU A 458 5.77 8.40 10.00
CA GLU A 458 6.27 9.61 10.69
C GLU A 458 7.76 9.53 11.04
N CYS A 459 8.33 8.32 11.08
CA CYS A 459 9.73 8.07 11.43
C CYS A 459 10.67 8.01 10.22
N LEU A 460 10.16 8.27 9.01
CA LEU A 460 10.95 8.21 7.78
C LEU A 460 11.84 9.45 7.62
N PRO A 461 13.08 9.29 7.12
CA PRO A 461 13.96 10.43 6.82
C PRO A 461 13.36 11.40 5.78
N LYS A 462 12.62 10.85 4.82
CA LYS A 462 11.86 11.58 3.81
C LYS A 462 10.41 11.11 3.85
N PRO A 463 9.43 12.01 4.04
CA PRO A 463 8.02 11.63 4.00
C PRO A 463 7.64 11.04 2.65
N ILE A 464 6.88 9.94 2.63
CA ILE A 464 6.39 9.32 1.39
C ILE A 464 5.50 10.28 0.60
N SER A 465 4.77 11.16 1.28
CA SER A 465 3.94 12.19 0.65
C SER A 465 4.73 13.10 -0.29
N GLU A 466 6.00 13.41 0.02
CA GLU A 466 6.85 14.21 -0.86
C GLU A 466 7.14 13.50 -2.20
N LEU A 467 7.22 12.16 -2.18
CA LEU A 467 7.39 11.37 -3.41
C LEU A 467 6.09 11.36 -4.23
N THR A 468 4.93 11.22 -3.58
CA THR A 468 3.62 11.33 -4.24
C THR A 468 3.46 12.70 -4.89
N ASP A 469 3.79 13.78 -4.17
CA ASP A 469 3.73 15.14 -4.68
C ASP A 469 4.72 15.37 -5.83
N ALA A 470 5.91 14.75 -5.78
CA ALA A 470 6.86 14.81 -6.88
C ALA A 470 6.30 14.17 -8.17
N PHE A 471 5.68 12.99 -8.09
CA PHE A 471 5.02 12.36 -9.24
C PHE A 471 3.85 13.18 -9.78
N ARG A 472 3.03 13.75 -8.88
CA ARG A 472 1.93 14.66 -9.27
C ARG A 472 2.46 15.90 -10.00
N SER A 473 3.53 16.51 -9.49
CA SER A 473 4.16 17.67 -10.11
C SER A 473 4.73 17.36 -11.50
N ILE A 474 5.29 16.16 -11.71
CA ILE A 474 5.74 15.71 -13.03
C ILE A 474 4.54 15.62 -14.00
N VAL A 475 3.44 14.99 -13.58
CA VAL A 475 2.22 14.88 -14.41
C VAL A 475 1.70 16.27 -14.79
N GLU A 476 1.58 17.18 -13.81
CA GLU A 476 1.13 18.55 -14.06
C GLU A 476 2.07 19.29 -15.03
N HIS A 477 3.38 19.19 -14.81
CA HIS A 477 4.39 19.84 -15.66
C HIS A 477 4.29 19.36 -17.12
N GLU A 478 4.21 18.05 -17.33
CA GLU A 478 4.17 17.49 -18.67
C GLU A 478 2.82 17.73 -19.38
N ILE A 479 1.70 17.77 -18.65
CA ILE A 479 0.41 18.23 -19.20
C ILE A 479 0.52 19.68 -19.68
N GLN A 480 1.11 20.57 -18.88
CA GLN A 480 1.30 21.97 -19.28
C GLN A 480 2.21 22.08 -20.51
N ASN A 481 3.25 21.26 -20.58
CA ASN A 481 4.16 21.15 -21.72
C ASN A 481 3.39 20.73 -22.99
N MET A 482 2.60 19.65 -22.93
CA MET A 482 1.77 19.17 -24.05
C MET A 482 0.78 20.23 -24.56
N LEU A 483 0.10 20.92 -23.65
CA LEU A 483 -0.84 21.98 -24.00
C LEU A 483 -0.12 23.14 -24.70
N SER A 484 1.02 23.56 -24.16
CA SER A 484 1.80 24.68 -24.72
C SER A 484 2.32 24.41 -26.13
N GLN A 485 2.83 23.19 -26.37
CA GLN A 485 3.44 22.82 -27.65
C GLN A 485 2.39 22.59 -28.75
N ASN A 486 1.30 21.89 -28.43
CA ASN A 486 0.42 21.34 -29.47
C ASN A 486 -0.94 22.06 -29.59
N ILE A 487 -1.39 22.76 -28.55
CA ILE A 487 -2.76 23.34 -28.51
C ILE A 487 -2.75 24.86 -28.41
N ARG A 488 -2.09 25.43 -27.40
CA ARG A 488 -2.14 26.89 -27.10
C ARG A 488 -1.70 27.75 -28.30
N MET A 489 -0.60 27.38 -28.94
CA MET A 489 -0.03 28.09 -30.09
C MET A 489 -0.99 28.24 -31.27
N ARG A 490 -1.95 27.32 -31.42
CA ARG A 490 -2.93 27.33 -32.51
C ARG A 490 -4.27 27.91 -32.09
N MET A 491 -4.74 27.55 -30.90
CA MET A 491 -6.10 27.88 -30.45
C MET A 491 -6.27 29.37 -30.10
N GLU A 492 -5.30 29.98 -29.42
CA GLU A 492 -5.40 31.38 -29.03
C GLU A 492 -5.49 32.33 -30.25
N PRO A 493 -4.61 32.23 -31.28
CA PRO A 493 -4.74 33.05 -32.48
C PRO A 493 -6.05 32.79 -33.23
N LEU A 494 -6.53 31.54 -33.24
CA LEU A 494 -7.77 31.17 -33.93
C LEU A 494 -9.00 31.80 -33.27
N ILE A 495 -9.07 31.78 -31.93
CA ILE A 495 -10.11 32.47 -31.17
C ILE A 495 -10.05 33.96 -31.46
N ASN A 496 -8.86 34.56 -31.34
CA ASN A 496 -8.68 35.99 -31.61
C ASN A 496 -9.15 36.40 -33.02
N ARG A 497 -8.77 35.61 -34.04
CA ARG A 497 -9.21 35.86 -35.43
C ARG A 497 -10.72 35.71 -35.60
N THR A 498 -11.30 34.66 -35.01
CA THR A 498 -12.75 34.41 -35.11
C THR A 498 -13.55 35.51 -34.43
N PHE A 499 -13.10 35.96 -33.25
CA PHE A 499 -13.69 37.10 -32.58
C PHE A 499 -13.57 38.36 -33.43
N LEU A 500 -12.40 38.67 -34.00
CA LEU A 500 -12.23 39.85 -34.83
C LEU A 500 -13.14 39.85 -36.07
N GLU A 501 -13.18 38.75 -36.82
CA GLU A 501 -13.76 38.70 -38.18
C GLU A 501 -15.24 38.26 -38.23
N ARG A 502 -15.67 37.37 -37.33
CA ARG A 502 -16.93 36.62 -37.50
C ARG A 502 -17.95 36.83 -36.39
N ILE A 503 -17.51 37.26 -35.21
CA ILE A 503 -18.39 37.45 -34.05
C ILE A 503 -18.82 38.90 -33.96
N ASP A 504 -20.14 39.11 -33.95
CA ASP A 504 -20.81 40.38 -33.66
C ASP A 504 -21.96 40.09 -32.70
N TYR A 505 -22.11 40.95 -31.68
CA TYR A 505 -23.16 40.83 -30.66
C TYR A 505 -24.18 41.97 -30.76
N VAL A 506 -24.14 42.79 -31.80
CA VAL A 506 -25.26 43.71 -32.12
C VAL A 506 -26.21 43.00 -33.07
N LEU A 507 -27.17 42.26 -32.50
CA LEU A 507 -28.01 41.33 -33.26
C LEU A 507 -29.40 41.88 -33.58
N THR A 508 -29.92 41.54 -34.76
CA THR A 508 -31.35 41.64 -35.08
C THR A 508 -32.09 40.37 -34.67
N SER A 509 -33.42 40.44 -34.48
CA SER A 509 -34.24 39.26 -34.15
C SER A 509 -34.03 38.11 -35.14
N ALA A 510 -33.97 38.41 -36.45
CA ALA A 510 -33.75 37.39 -37.48
C ALA A 510 -32.37 36.72 -37.37
N GLN A 511 -31.32 37.45 -36.97
CA GLN A 511 -29.98 36.88 -36.76
C GLN A 511 -29.92 36.02 -35.49
N TYR A 512 -30.58 36.46 -34.41
CA TYR A 512 -30.71 35.68 -33.18
C TYR A 512 -31.41 34.34 -33.41
N ASP A 513 -32.55 34.36 -34.13
CA ASP A 513 -33.28 33.14 -34.50
C ASP A 513 -32.45 32.22 -35.42
N ALA A 514 -31.72 32.82 -36.39
CA ALA A 514 -30.84 32.08 -37.28
C ALA A 514 -29.69 31.39 -36.53
N PHE A 515 -29.11 32.02 -35.50
CA PHE A 515 -28.11 31.39 -34.64
C PHE A 515 -28.70 30.26 -33.80
N GLY A 516 -29.96 30.38 -33.37
CA GLY A 516 -30.65 29.31 -32.68
C GLY A 516 -30.85 28.04 -33.50
N LEU A 517 -31.00 28.17 -34.82
CA LEU A 517 -31.20 27.05 -35.76
C LEU A 517 -29.89 26.51 -36.35
N HIS A 518 -28.96 27.39 -36.70
CA HIS A 518 -27.75 27.02 -37.46
C HIS A 518 -26.47 27.04 -36.63
N GLY A 519 -26.54 27.42 -35.36
CA GLY A 519 -25.39 27.61 -34.47
C GLY A 519 -24.63 28.89 -34.78
N SER A 520 -24.18 29.55 -33.72
CA SER A 520 -23.37 30.77 -33.83
C SER A 520 -21.93 30.49 -34.27
N PRO A 521 -21.17 31.52 -34.69
CA PRO A 521 -19.76 31.36 -35.05
C PRO A 521 -18.91 30.77 -33.92
N LEU A 522 -19.17 31.15 -32.66
CA LEU A 522 -18.46 30.61 -31.50
C LEU A 522 -18.79 29.13 -31.29
N ASN A 523 -20.08 28.75 -31.32
CA ASN A 523 -20.48 27.35 -31.21
C ASN A 523 -19.88 26.48 -32.32
N LYS A 524 -19.77 27.01 -33.54
CA LYS A 524 -19.11 26.32 -34.67
C LYS A 524 -17.60 26.15 -34.45
N LEU A 525 -16.93 27.17 -33.91
CA LEU A 525 -15.52 27.09 -33.54
C LEU A 525 -15.29 26.00 -32.48
N ILE A 526 -16.08 25.99 -31.40
CA ILE A 526 -15.99 24.97 -30.36
C ILE A 526 -16.24 23.58 -30.92
N GLN A 527 -17.25 23.41 -31.78
CA GLN A 527 -17.55 22.12 -32.38
C GLN A 527 -16.43 21.60 -33.30
N LEU A 528 -15.86 22.45 -34.15
CA LEU A 528 -14.90 22.03 -35.17
C LEU A 528 -13.46 21.96 -34.61
N ASP A 529 -13.04 22.98 -33.86
CA ASP A 529 -11.65 23.14 -33.45
C ASP A 529 -11.35 22.65 -32.04
N VAL A 530 -12.39 22.36 -31.23
CA VAL A 530 -12.25 21.75 -29.90
C VAL A 530 -12.80 20.31 -29.89
N MET A 531 -14.10 20.11 -30.14
CA MET A 531 -14.73 18.79 -30.01
C MET A 531 -14.24 17.76 -31.05
N GLN A 532 -13.90 18.24 -32.25
CA GLN A 532 -13.37 17.43 -33.35
C GLN A 532 -11.86 17.57 -33.52
N ASN A 533 -11.17 18.14 -32.52
CA ASN A 533 -9.74 18.32 -32.58
C ASN A 533 -9.02 16.96 -32.58
N PRO A 534 -8.25 16.61 -33.63
CA PRO A 534 -7.62 15.30 -33.74
C PRO A 534 -6.55 15.07 -32.66
N VAL A 535 -5.91 16.13 -32.16
CA VAL A 535 -4.89 16.06 -31.11
C VAL A 535 -5.55 15.72 -29.76
N LEU A 536 -6.62 16.43 -29.39
CA LEU A 536 -7.36 16.13 -28.15
C LEU A 536 -7.96 14.71 -28.17
N ARG A 537 -8.49 14.28 -29.31
CA ARG A 537 -9.02 12.90 -29.47
C ARG A 537 -7.93 11.84 -29.35
N ARG A 538 -6.72 12.11 -29.85
CA ARG A 538 -5.57 11.21 -29.66
C ARG A 538 -5.19 11.13 -28.19
N TYR A 539 -5.19 12.24 -27.46
CA TYR A 539 -4.90 12.25 -26.03
C TYR A 539 -5.96 11.51 -25.22
N GLU A 540 -7.25 11.68 -25.55
CA GLU A 540 -8.37 10.94 -24.94
C GLU A 540 -8.20 9.42 -25.07
N GLN A 541 -7.62 8.95 -26.19
CA GLN A 541 -7.39 7.53 -26.44
C GLN A 541 -6.11 6.97 -25.81
N ALA A 542 -5.14 7.83 -25.49
CA ALA A 542 -3.80 7.40 -25.12
C ALA A 542 -3.41 7.73 -23.66
N LEU A 543 -4.09 8.68 -23.03
CA LEU A 543 -3.92 9.01 -21.61
C LEU A 543 -4.89 8.20 -20.74
N ILE A 544 -4.46 7.92 -19.52
CA ILE A 544 -5.36 7.45 -18.46
C ILE A 544 -6.40 8.53 -18.14
N THR A 545 -7.61 8.11 -17.75
CA THR A 545 -8.77 9.00 -17.51
C THR A 545 -8.42 10.22 -16.65
N SER A 546 -7.80 10.04 -15.48
CA SER A 546 -7.51 11.15 -14.55
C SER A 546 -6.53 12.20 -15.14
N PRO A 547 -5.34 11.82 -15.66
CA PRO A 547 -4.48 12.76 -16.39
C PRO A 547 -5.16 13.45 -17.58
N PHE A 548 -6.03 12.75 -18.31
CA PHE A 548 -6.79 13.36 -19.40
C PHE A 548 -7.77 14.43 -18.90
N GLU A 549 -8.52 14.15 -17.83
CA GLU A 549 -9.44 15.14 -17.24
C GLU A 549 -8.69 16.37 -16.68
N ALA A 550 -7.49 16.17 -16.11
CA ALA A 550 -6.62 17.27 -15.67
C ALA A 550 -6.13 18.13 -16.86
N LEU A 551 -5.79 17.49 -17.99
CA LEU A 551 -5.45 18.17 -19.24
C LEU A 551 -6.62 18.99 -19.76
N ILE A 552 -7.82 18.43 -19.79
CA ILE A 552 -9.03 19.13 -20.24
C ILE A 552 -9.36 20.30 -19.32
N SER A 553 -9.26 20.13 -18.00
CA SER A 553 -9.48 21.20 -17.02
C SER A 553 -8.54 22.37 -17.27
N SER A 554 -7.24 22.10 -17.43
CA SER A 554 -6.23 23.11 -17.76
C SER A 554 -6.51 23.80 -19.11
N PHE A 555 -6.88 23.03 -20.13
CA PHE A 555 -7.23 23.57 -21.45
C PHE A 555 -8.47 24.47 -21.38
N VAL A 556 -9.49 24.08 -20.62
CA VAL A 556 -10.73 24.83 -20.47
C VAL A 556 -10.49 26.15 -19.73
N GLU A 557 -9.63 26.18 -18.72
CA GLU A 557 -9.20 27.43 -18.09
C GLU A 557 -8.54 28.40 -19.09
N ASP A 558 -7.71 27.89 -20.00
CA ASP A 558 -7.13 28.73 -21.05
C ASP A 558 -8.18 29.19 -22.05
N LEU A 559 -9.09 28.29 -22.44
CA LEU A 559 -10.17 28.61 -23.37
C LEU A 559 -11.05 29.74 -22.84
N THR A 560 -11.44 29.70 -21.57
CA THR A 560 -12.26 30.76 -20.97
C THR A 560 -11.50 32.07 -20.87
N LYS A 561 -10.20 32.04 -20.51
CA LYS A 561 -9.32 33.21 -20.52
C LYS A 561 -9.17 33.82 -21.92
N TRP A 562 -9.01 33.01 -22.96
CA TRP A 562 -8.90 33.50 -24.34
C TRP A 562 -10.20 34.14 -24.83
N ILE A 563 -11.35 33.56 -24.49
CA ILE A 563 -12.66 34.13 -24.81
C ILE A 563 -12.85 35.48 -24.10
N GLU A 564 -12.59 35.53 -22.78
CA GLU A 564 -12.65 36.76 -21.99
C GLU A 564 -11.73 37.85 -22.57
N ALA A 565 -10.47 37.50 -22.83
CA ALA A 565 -9.48 38.42 -23.40
C ALA A 565 -9.90 38.92 -24.78
N ALA A 566 -10.46 38.07 -25.64
CA ALA A 566 -10.91 38.46 -26.97
C ALA A 566 -12.12 39.41 -26.92
N LEU A 567 -13.09 39.17 -26.02
CA LEU A 567 -14.23 40.06 -25.80
C LEU A 567 -13.78 41.48 -25.46
N VAL A 568 -12.84 41.61 -24.52
CA VAL A 568 -12.31 42.90 -24.05
C VAL A 568 -11.42 43.55 -25.11
N ARG A 569 -10.47 42.80 -25.67
CA ARG A 569 -9.47 43.30 -26.62
C ARG A 569 -10.09 43.89 -27.87
N PHE A 570 -11.10 43.20 -28.43
CA PHE A 570 -11.78 43.65 -29.64
C PHE A 570 -13.00 44.55 -29.36
N ARG A 571 -13.22 44.90 -28.08
CA ARG A 571 -14.31 45.78 -27.61
C ARG A 571 -15.65 45.41 -28.22
N LYS A 572 -16.03 44.13 -28.10
CA LYS A 572 -17.25 43.63 -28.72
C LYS A 572 -18.47 44.24 -28.05
N THR A 573 -19.14 45.13 -28.76
CA THR A 573 -20.37 45.76 -28.28
C THR A 573 -21.55 44.79 -28.41
N CYS A 574 -22.47 44.81 -27.45
CA CYS A 574 -23.65 43.96 -27.44
C CYS A 574 -24.93 44.77 -27.19
N ASN A 575 -26.05 44.30 -27.75
CA ASN A 575 -27.40 44.70 -27.35
C ASN A 575 -28.05 43.58 -26.51
N ASP A 576 -29.29 43.76 -26.05
CA ASP A 576 -30.01 42.76 -25.23
C ASP A 576 -29.99 41.35 -25.85
N LEU A 577 -30.28 41.26 -27.16
CA LEU A 577 -30.27 39.98 -27.89
C LEU A 577 -28.86 39.38 -28.01
N GLY A 578 -27.83 40.22 -28.12
CA GLY A 578 -26.43 39.79 -28.11
C GLY A 578 -25.96 39.29 -26.76
N ALA A 579 -26.40 39.92 -25.67
CA ALA A 579 -26.11 39.48 -24.30
C ALA A 579 -26.75 38.12 -24.00
N LEU A 580 -28.01 37.92 -24.40
CA LEU A 580 -28.70 36.63 -24.34
C LEU A 580 -28.02 35.57 -25.23
N GLN A 581 -27.55 35.95 -26.41
CA GLN A 581 -26.82 35.05 -27.30
C GLN A 581 -25.48 34.61 -26.67
N LEU A 582 -24.74 35.52 -26.03
CA LEU A 582 -23.51 35.19 -25.33
C LEU A 582 -23.77 34.27 -24.13
N GLU A 583 -24.84 34.49 -23.36
CA GLU A 583 -25.25 33.59 -22.28
C GLU A 583 -25.48 32.16 -22.78
N ARG A 584 -26.21 32.04 -23.90
CA ARG A 584 -26.45 30.75 -24.55
C ARG A 584 -25.15 30.11 -25.02
N GLU A 585 -24.24 30.86 -25.64
CA GLU A 585 -22.95 30.36 -26.12
C GLU A 585 -22.04 29.88 -24.99
N VAL A 586 -21.95 30.63 -23.89
CA VAL A 586 -21.13 30.25 -22.72
C VAL A 586 -21.70 28.98 -22.07
N THR A 587 -23.03 28.88 -21.95
CA THR A 587 -23.72 27.69 -21.43
C THR A 587 -23.52 26.47 -22.34
N ASP A 588 -23.72 26.64 -23.65
CA ASP A 588 -23.51 25.60 -24.66
C ASP A 588 -22.04 25.15 -24.68
N THR A 589 -21.09 26.08 -24.51
CA THR A 589 -19.66 25.77 -24.47
C THR A 589 -19.33 24.91 -23.26
N LEU A 590 -19.78 25.31 -22.06
CA LEU A 590 -19.61 24.52 -20.84
C LEU A 590 -20.19 23.11 -21.02
N GLN A 591 -21.41 23.00 -21.54
CA GLN A 591 -22.06 21.70 -21.75
C GLN A 591 -21.23 20.81 -22.68
N ARG A 592 -20.75 21.34 -23.82
CA ARG A 592 -19.93 20.58 -24.78
C ARG A 592 -18.60 20.15 -24.21
N VAL A 593 -17.84 21.07 -23.58
CA VAL A 593 -16.53 20.69 -23.00
C VAL A 593 -16.67 19.73 -21.82
N SER A 594 -17.82 19.75 -21.14
CA SER A 594 -18.13 18.77 -20.09
C SER A 594 -18.33 17.35 -20.64
N GLU A 595 -18.53 17.16 -21.95
CA GLU A 595 -18.60 15.82 -22.54
C GLU A 595 -17.26 15.07 -22.51
N PHE A 596 -16.13 15.79 -22.34
CA PHE A 596 -14.81 15.20 -22.23
C PHE A 596 -14.48 14.65 -20.84
N VAL A 597 -15.20 15.07 -19.80
CA VAL A 597 -14.91 14.72 -18.41
C VAL A 597 -16.09 13.95 -17.81
N LYS A 598 -15.79 12.94 -16.99
CA LYS A 598 -16.80 12.11 -16.31
C LYS A 598 -16.95 12.51 -14.85
N GLU A 599 -15.84 12.83 -14.19
CA GLU A 599 -15.81 13.02 -12.73
C GLU A 599 -15.52 14.47 -12.33
N THR A 600 -14.70 15.18 -13.11
CA THR A 600 -14.28 16.55 -12.81
C THR A 600 -15.32 17.61 -13.25
N SER A 601 -15.64 18.55 -12.35
CA SER A 601 -16.53 19.68 -12.67
C SER A 601 -15.76 20.86 -13.26
N LEU A 602 -16.10 21.26 -14.48
CA LEU A 602 -15.49 22.40 -15.18
C LEU A 602 -16.12 23.76 -14.83
N ARG A 603 -17.14 23.79 -13.96
CA ARG A 603 -17.90 25.02 -13.68
C ARG A 603 -17.04 26.15 -13.13
N ALA A 604 -16.05 25.84 -12.30
CA ALA A 604 -15.17 26.83 -11.68
C ALA A 604 -14.42 27.66 -12.73
N ALA A 605 -13.95 27.04 -13.82
CA ALA A 605 -13.25 27.71 -14.91
C ALA A 605 -14.14 28.70 -15.69
N PHE A 606 -15.46 28.55 -15.63
CA PHE A 606 -16.44 29.42 -16.30
C PHE A 606 -17.02 30.51 -15.41
N THR A 607 -16.78 30.49 -14.09
CA THR A 607 -17.38 31.44 -13.13
C THR A 607 -17.22 32.90 -13.58
N ARG A 608 -16.01 33.28 -13.99
CA ARG A 608 -15.72 34.63 -14.48
C ARG A 608 -16.52 34.98 -15.73
N LEU A 609 -16.58 34.09 -16.72
CA LEU A 609 -17.38 34.31 -17.93
C LEU A 609 -18.87 34.44 -17.61
N PHE A 610 -19.41 33.62 -16.70
CA PHE A 610 -20.81 33.73 -16.29
C PHE A 610 -21.11 35.05 -15.58
N GLN A 611 -20.17 35.56 -14.79
CA GLN A 611 -20.32 36.88 -14.18
C GLN A 611 -20.22 38.01 -15.21
N ILE A 612 -19.38 37.89 -16.24
CA ILE A 612 -19.38 38.84 -17.38
C ILE A 612 -20.74 38.80 -18.08
N VAL A 613 -21.26 37.59 -18.37
CA VAL A 613 -22.60 37.39 -18.94
C VAL A 613 -23.68 38.02 -18.08
N LEU A 614 -23.61 37.87 -16.75
CA LEU A 614 -24.55 38.50 -15.81
C LEU A 614 -24.52 40.03 -15.93
N ILE A 615 -23.33 40.64 -15.92
CA ILE A 615 -23.16 42.10 -16.08
C ILE A 615 -23.75 42.57 -17.41
N LEU A 616 -23.49 41.82 -18.49
CA LEU A 616 -23.98 42.14 -19.83
C LEU A 616 -25.48 41.90 -19.99
N ASN A 617 -26.14 41.11 -19.14
CA ASN A 617 -27.59 40.86 -19.18
C ASN A 617 -28.40 41.70 -18.18
N LEU A 618 -27.76 42.65 -17.48
CA LEU A 618 -28.50 43.59 -16.63
C LEU A 618 -29.48 44.42 -17.47
N MET A 619 -30.61 44.80 -16.85
CA MET A 619 -31.62 45.65 -17.49
C MET A 619 -31.21 47.13 -17.42
N GLN A 620 -30.56 47.52 -16.33
CA GLN A 620 -30.03 48.87 -16.11
C GLN A 620 -28.65 48.82 -15.44
N PRO A 621 -27.76 49.80 -15.70
CA PRO A 621 -26.44 49.83 -15.05
C PRO A 621 -26.51 49.83 -13.51
N MET A 622 -27.57 50.39 -12.93
CA MET A 622 -27.78 50.46 -11.48
C MET A 622 -27.98 49.10 -10.81
N ASP A 623 -28.48 48.11 -11.55
CA ASP A 623 -28.77 46.78 -11.02
C ASP A 623 -27.49 46.05 -10.55
N ILE A 624 -26.32 46.51 -11.00
CA ILE A 624 -25.01 45.98 -10.57
C ILE A 624 -24.80 46.10 -9.05
N VAL A 625 -25.43 47.09 -8.41
CA VAL A 625 -25.29 47.32 -6.96
C VAL A 625 -25.91 46.17 -6.17
N ASP A 626 -26.98 45.56 -6.68
CA ASP A 626 -27.68 44.45 -6.03
C ASP A 626 -26.87 43.15 -6.09
N TYR A 627 -25.97 43.03 -7.08
CA TYR A 627 -25.06 41.89 -7.26
C TYR A 627 -23.62 42.20 -6.83
N GLY A 628 -23.39 43.35 -6.21
CA GLY A 628 -22.05 43.89 -5.93
C GLY A 628 -21.16 42.91 -5.19
N GLU A 629 -21.63 42.31 -4.09
CA GLU A 629 -20.85 41.39 -3.25
C GLU A 629 -20.36 40.14 -3.99
N SER A 630 -21.12 39.63 -4.96
CA SER A 630 -20.73 38.45 -5.72
C SER A 630 -19.74 38.77 -6.85
N ILE A 631 -19.76 39.99 -7.38
CA ILE A 631 -19.02 40.39 -8.58
C ILE A 631 -17.69 41.07 -8.20
N THR A 632 -17.65 41.84 -7.12
CA THR A 632 -16.43 42.56 -6.69
C THR A 632 -15.34 41.65 -6.13
N ASN A 633 -15.66 40.39 -5.79
CA ASN A 633 -14.67 39.39 -5.41
C ASN A 633 -13.80 38.93 -6.60
N GLU A 634 -14.34 39.01 -7.82
CA GLU A 634 -13.72 38.46 -9.04
C GLU A 634 -13.25 39.55 -10.01
N PHE A 635 -13.86 40.75 -9.96
CA PHE A 635 -13.53 41.85 -10.86
C PHE A 635 -13.23 43.15 -10.12
N THR A 636 -12.28 43.90 -10.67
CA THR A 636 -12.04 45.29 -10.28
C THR A 636 -13.14 46.20 -10.83
N THR A 637 -13.38 47.33 -10.16
CA THR A 637 -14.37 48.33 -10.58
C THR A 637 -14.14 48.82 -12.03
N ARG A 638 -12.88 48.85 -12.48
CA ARG A 638 -12.53 49.24 -13.86
C ARG A 638 -12.93 48.19 -14.89
N GLU A 639 -12.81 46.92 -14.55
CA GLU A 639 -13.26 45.82 -15.42
C GLU A 639 -14.79 45.83 -15.52
N ILE A 640 -15.49 45.99 -14.38
CA ILE A 640 -16.96 46.12 -14.36
C ILE A 640 -17.42 47.30 -15.22
N GLU A 641 -16.77 48.47 -15.10
CA GLU A 641 -17.05 49.63 -15.96
C GLU A 641 -16.80 49.30 -17.45
N THR A 642 -15.73 48.56 -17.76
CA THR A 642 -15.41 48.14 -19.13
C THR A 642 -16.49 47.24 -19.71
N PHE A 643 -16.97 46.25 -18.94
CA PHE A 643 -18.06 45.36 -19.37
C PHE A 643 -19.39 46.11 -19.53
N LEU A 644 -19.76 46.98 -18.59
CA LEU A 644 -20.97 47.80 -18.71
C LEU A 644 -20.94 48.70 -19.96
N ARG A 645 -19.77 49.21 -20.33
CA ARG A 645 -19.59 50.02 -21.55
C ARG A 645 -19.68 49.22 -22.86
N MET A 646 -19.65 47.89 -22.80
CA MET A 646 -19.88 47.05 -23.98
C MET A 646 -21.36 47.03 -24.39
N ARG A 647 -22.30 47.37 -23.49
CA ARG A 647 -23.72 47.47 -23.80
C ARG A 647 -24.03 48.78 -24.53
N VAL A 648 -24.54 48.70 -25.77
CA VAL A 648 -24.77 49.87 -26.64
C VAL A 648 -25.90 50.78 -26.16
N ASP A 649 -26.82 50.22 -25.38
CA ASP A 649 -28.02 50.86 -24.85
C ASP A 649 -27.80 51.54 -23.49
N PHE A 650 -26.67 51.26 -22.83
CA PHE A 650 -26.30 51.88 -21.57
C PHE A 650 -25.63 53.24 -21.78
N LYS A 651 -26.15 54.27 -21.09
CA LYS A 651 -25.60 55.62 -21.18
C LYS A 651 -24.37 55.75 -20.27
N PRO A 652 -23.32 56.48 -20.70
CA PRO A 652 -22.09 56.62 -19.91
C PRO A 652 -22.32 57.29 -18.55
N ASP A 653 -23.27 58.23 -18.45
CA ASP A 653 -23.61 58.91 -17.19
C ASP A 653 -24.27 57.97 -16.17
N ASP A 654 -25.08 57.02 -16.66
CA ASP A 654 -25.77 56.03 -15.82
C ASP A 654 -24.78 54.97 -15.32
N ILE A 655 -23.82 54.56 -16.16
CA ILE A 655 -22.69 53.68 -15.78
C ILE A 655 -21.85 54.35 -14.69
N GLN A 656 -21.45 55.61 -14.87
CA GLN A 656 -20.66 56.34 -13.86
C GLN A 656 -21.40 56.53 -12.53
N ARG A 657 -22.73 56.61 -12.56
CA ARG A 657 -23.55 56.69 -11.35
C ARG A 657 -23.62 55.34 -10.64
N ALA A 658 -23.78 54.25 -11.38
CA ALA A 658 -23.79 52.90 -10.84
C ALA A 658 -22.44 52.53 -10.21
N ILE A 659 -21.33 52.82 -10.89
CA ILE A 659 -19.97 52.56 -10.39
C ILE A 659 -19.68 53.33 -9.09
N ARG A 660 -20.02 54.62 -9.01
CA ARG A 660 -19.86 55.40 -7.77
C ARG A 660 -20.64 54.81 -6.60
N LYS A 661 -21.88 54.37 -6.84
CA LYS A 661 -22.70 53.73 -5.81
C LYS A 661 -22.16 52.35 -5.40
N LEU A 662 -21.58 51.61 -6.35
CA LEU A 662 -20.93 50.32 -6.07
C LEU A 662 -19.69 50.52 -5.19
N GLU A 663 -18.87 51.54 -5.46
CA GLU A 663 -17.72 51.92 -4.62
C GLU A 663 -18.16 52.40 -3.23
N GLU A 664 -19.24 53.20 -3.14
CA GLU A 664 -19.82 53.65 -1.88
C GLU A 664 -20.43 52.50 -1.06
N ALA A 665 -20.95 51.45 -1.71
CA ALA A 665 -21.46 50.26 -1.06
C ALA A 665 -20.32 49.35 -0.56
N GLY A 666 -19.27 49.16 -1.38
CA GLY A 666 -18.07 48.40 -0.99
C GLY A 666 -17.31 49.04 0.18
N ALA A 667 -17.27 50.38 0.24
CA ALA A 667 -16.64 51.12 1.34
C ALA A 667 -17.42 51.08 2.68
N ARG A 668 -18.67 50.58 2.69
CA ARG A 668 -19.47 50.41 3.91
C ARG A 668 -19.41 48.99 4.50
N CYS A 669 -18.83 48.03 3.77
CA CYS A 669 -18.66 46.64 4.18
C CYS A 669 -17.21 46.29 4.59
N GLN A 670 -16.25 47.22 4.47
CA GLN A 670 -14.97 47.22 5.21
C GLN A 670 -15.16 47.92 6.55
#